data_AF-A0A848SFW6-F1
#
_entry.id   AF-A0A848SFW6-F1
#
_cell.length_a   1.000
_cell.length_b   1.000
_cell.length_c   1.000
_cell.angle_alpha   90.00
_cell.angle_beta   90.00
_cell.angle_gamma   90.00
#
_symmetry.space_group_name_H-M   'P 1'
#
loop_
_entity.id
_entity.type
_entity.pdbx_description
1 polymer ?
#
loop_
_entity_poly.entity_id
_entity_poly.type
_entity_poly.pdbx_seq_one_letter_code
_entity_poly.pdbx_strand_id
1 'polypeptide(L)'
;MKLQSKFLTGAALALLAAATALPSQGLAQDGELAAGRTFSGELTSADSAGDDKQLYDSWRVRGQPGERLSIVMESDAFDAQLAVTLPGGTLVNDDNHWIAETTNSRIDFVMPASGSVSVRASAFRAGQLGAYDIRLVPTAELAEASADTAPPGAIRLGQTQSGALTSDDGEIAGRHTDRFVFTGSAGQRVDLRAASNDFDTMLTLQGPENMLVRNDDDGTAGEATLNSRLLATLPAAGQYVISVTSYGRGSTGAYELATELNRSGIADTESASGNAMALAIGRSFSGVLGKDDDTLDSGEFLQRFTFEGRRGQPVTIDYNSEAYDTYLIVRSPSGEQRDIDDTGESLNSRFEDVLAEDGLYTIMATSYAPGATGAYNLSIEEGTSRIPANPEQRRVFAISVGVADYGGNANNLSDTDTDASKIYQKLRELGVLHEASILLTNQDATIGEFRRAFRQVASQAGPDDIFLFFFSGHGVQEDDENDRGELDGRDELLVFGDGEELRDDELAQMFAEVNAGTSMIVLDACFSGGFERDVITRPDMMGLFSSEEDLTSLVASEFNAGGYLARFFSDGVGGRADDNADGNITAGELVAYLRYRFREQCDGRNCIEAETGDAQRNHQELVVQRGSVEVDDILVTLPEQFGLIGGAR
;
A
#
# COMPACT_ATOMS: atom_id res chain seq x y z
N MET A 1 36.29 -43.62 66.39
CA MET A 1 37.50 -43.29 67.20
C MET A 1 37.88 -41.85 66.85
N LYS A 2 38.09 -41.00 67.87
CA LYS A 2 38.30 -39.54 67.82
C LYS A 2 39.56 -39.10 67.07
N LEU A 3 39.54 -37.90 66.47
CA LEU A 3 40.58 -36.83 66.52
C LEU A 3 40.05 -35.66 65.64
N GLN A 4 39.56 -34.51 66.15
CA GLN A 4 40.17 -33.36 66.85
C GLN A 4 41.23 -32.57 66.06
N SER A 5 40.91 -31.31 65.70
CA SER A 5 41.62 -30.04 66.05
C SER A 5 41.00 -28.86 65.24
N LYS A 6 40.37 -27.85 65.87
CA LYS A 6 40.88 -26.62 66.55
C LYS A 6 41.52 -25.62 65.58
N PHE A 7 40.83 -24.51 65.23
CA PHE A 7 40.76 -23.18 65.90
C PHE A 7 42.09 -22.41 65.94
N LEU A 8 42.11 -21.20 65.34
CA LEU A 8 42.59 -19.90 65.85
C LEU A 8 42.55 -18.87 64.68
N THR A 9 41.62 -17.92 64.57
CA THR A 9 41.50 -16.57 65.21
C THR A 9 42.65 -15.58 64.98
N GLY A 10 42.32 -14.46 64.32
CA GLY A 10 42.98 -13.15 64.35
C GLY A 10 42.38 -12.24 63.27
N ALA A 11 41.36 -11.41 63.55
CA ALA A 11 41.43 -10.03 64.07
C ALA A 11 42.17 -9.07 63.09
N ALA A 12 41.70 -7.89 62.69
CA ALA A 12 40.50 -7.10 62.94
C ALA A 12 40.52 -5.85 62.02
N LEU A 13 39.40 -5.11 62.01
CA LEU A 13 39.22 -3.68 61.69
C LEU A 13 39.09 -3.21 60.22
N ALA A 14 37.83 -3.20 59.78
CA ALA A 14 37.03 -2.02 59.37
C ALA A 14 37.65 -0.91 58.52
N LEU A 15 37.09 -0.72 57.32
CA LEU A 15 36.75 0.61 56.81
C LEU A 15 35.43 0.56 56.02
N LEU A 16 34.52 1.46 56.37
CA LEU A 16 33.28 1.76 55.66
C LEU A 16 33.57 2.11 54.20
N ALA A 17 32.90 1.44 53.27
CA ALA A 17 32.51 2.03 52.00
C ALA A 17 31.00 1.86 51.88
N ALA A 18 30.30 3.00 51.87
CA ALA A 18 28.88 3.07 51.62
C ALA A 18 28.62 2.58 50.19
N ALA A 19 28.25 1.31 50.04
CA ALA A 19 27.55 0.86 48.84
C ALA A 19 26.11 1.36 49.00
N THR A 20 25.79 2.46 48.34
CA THR A 20 24.41 2.75 47.93
C THR A 20 23.95 1.52 47.15
N ALA A 21 23.10 0.70 47.76
CA ALA A 21 22.37 -0.32 47.04
C ALA A 21 21.56 0.40 45.96
N LEU A 22 22.02 0.31 44.72
CA LEU A 22 21.18 0.58 43.56
C LEU A 22 20.00 -0.41 43.67
N PRO A 23 18.76 0.06 43.60
CA PRO A 23 17.62 -0.86 43.66
C PRO A 23 17.63 -1.71 42.40
N SER A 24 17.81 -3.02 42.57
CA SER A 24 17.34 -4.01 41.60
C SER A 24 15.81 -3.91 41.55
N GLN A 25 15.28 -3.19 40.56
CA GLN A 25 13.84 -3.16 40.29
C GLN A 25 13.50 -4.39 39.45
N GLY A 26 12.56 -5.20 39.94
CA GLY A 26 12.26 -6.52 39.45
C GLY A 26 11.31 -6.59 38.24
N LEU A 27 11.26 -7.82 37.72
CA LEU A 27 10.36 -8.40 36.72
C LEU A 27 8.94 -7.82 36.77
N ALA A 28 8.47 -7.28 35.65
CA ALA A 28 7.05 -7.04 35.42
C ALA A 28 6.68 -7.67 34.07
N GLN A 29 5.98 -8.81 34.10
CA GLN A 29 5.43 -9.47 32.91
C GLN A 29 4.10 -8.84 32.44
N ASP A 30 3.51 -7.93 33.25
CA ASP A 30 2.45 -7.01 32.82
C ASP A 30 2.59 -5.67 33.58
N GLY A 31 2.66 -4.54 32.87
CA GLY A 31 3.03 -3.25 33.49
C GLY A 31 2.51 -2.00 32.78
N GLU A 32 2.62 -0.85 33.46
CA GLU A 32 2.37 0.47 32.84
C GLU A 32 3.72 1.08 32.43
N LEU A 33 3.92 1.29 31.13
CA LEU A 33 5.12 1.95 30.60
C LEU A 33 5.02 3.44 30.90
N ALA A 34 6.02 3.95 31.59
CA ALA A 34 6.19 5.36 31.87
C ALA A 34 7.37 5.91 31.07
N ALA A 35 7.21 7.12 30.53
CA ALA A 35 8.22 7.78 29.73
C ALA A 35 9.56 7.91 30.48
N GLY A 36 10.68 7.68 29.79
CA GLY A 36 12.04 7.80 30.35
C GLY A 36 12.45 6.67 31.30
N ARG A 37 11.70 5.55 31.32
CA ARG A 37 12.06 4.33 32.04
C ARG A 37 12.14 3.15 31.07
N THR A 38 13.23 2.40 31.14
CA THR A 38 13.35 1.07 30.54
C THR A 38 12.86 0.03 31.54
N PHE A 39 12.10 -0.93 31.06
CA PHE A 39 11.63 -2.09 31.80
C PHE A 39 12.17 -3.35 31.15
N SER A 40 12.61 -4.30 31.96
CA SER A 40 13.07 -5.61 31.49
C SER A 40 11.98 -6.65 31.72
N GLY A 41 11.70 -7.44 30.69
CA GLY A 41 10.78 -8.58 30.71
C GLY A 41 11.45 -9.87 30.23
N GLU A 42 10.74 -10.99 30.35
CA GLU A 42 11.19 -12.28 29.81
C GLU A 42 9.97 -13.05 29.32
N LEU A 43 9.99 -13.43 28.03
CA LEU A 43 9.01 -14.33 27.45
C LEU A 43 9.32 -15.76 27.87
N THR A 44 8.37 -16.38 28.53
CA THR A 44 8.41 -17.73 29.11
C THR A 44 7.21 -18.54 28.68
N SER A 45 7.29 -19.85 28.80
CA SER A 45 6.17 -20.76 28.49
C SER A 45 4.94 -20.57 29.40
N ALA A 46 5.02 -19.72 30.42
CA ALA A 46 3.91 -19.41 31.32
C ALA A 46 3.08 -18.19 30.87
N ASP A 47 3.55 -17.45 29.86
CA ASP A 47 2.94 -16.20 29.43
C ASP A 47 1.72 -16.42 28.53
N SER A 48 0.96 -15.36 28.30
CA SER A 48 -0.30 -15.45 27.56
C SER A 48 -0.03 -15.70 26.08
N ALA A 49 -0.78 -16.61 25.45
CA ALA A 49 -0.67 -16.87 24.02
C ALA A 49 -1.78 -16.16 23.23
N GLY A 50 -1.43 -15.56 22.09
CA GLY A 50 -2.39 -15.04 21.10
C GLY A 50 -3.01 -16.15 20.24
N ASP A 51 -3.96 -15.78 19.36
CA ASP A 51 -4.56 -16.71 18.38
C ASP A 51 -3.53 -17.23 17.35
N ASP A 52 -2.45 -16.47 17.16
CA ASP A 52 -1.23 -16.78 16.41
C ASP A 52 -0.26 -17.73 17.14
N LYS A 53 -0.58 -18.11 18.39
CA LYS A 53 0.26 -18.92 19.30
C LYS A 53 1.59 -18.27 19.70
N GLN A 54 1.77 -16.97 19.46
CA GLN A 54 2.88 -16.24 20.03
C GLN A 54 2.61 -15.99 21.52
N LEU A 55 3.64 -16.17 22.34
CA LEU A 55 3.61 -15.80 23.75
C LEU A 55 3.94 -14.31 23.85
N TYR A 56 3.16 -13.58 24.66
CA TYR A 56 3.32 -12.14 24.81
C TYR A 56 3.11 -11.70 26.26
N ASP A 57 3.78 -10.59 26.58
CA ASP A 57 3.56 -9.79 27.78
C ASP A 57 2.74 -8.54 27.42
N SER A 58 1.87 -8.08 28.34
CA SER A 58 0.98 -6.95 28.09
C SER A 58 1.37 -5.69 28.88
N TRP A 59 1.56 -4.62 28.13
CA TRP A 59 1.93 -3.31 28.63
C TRP A 59 0.80 -2.29 28.40
N ARG A 60 0.68 -1.31 29.29
CA ARG A 60 -0.23 -0.17 29.13
C ARG A 60 0.55 1.13 29.00
N VAL A 61 0.15 1.96 28.05
CA VAL A 61 0.71 3.31 27.83
C VAL A 61 -0.42 4.33 27.97
N ARG A 62 -0.19 5.44 28.67
CA ARG A 62 -1.13 6.56 28.75
C ARG A 62 -0.64 7.76 27.95
N GLY A 63 -1.57 8.50 27.36
CA GLY A 63 -1.28 9.74 26.66
C GLY A 63 -2.51 10.62 26.40
N GLN A 64 -2.29 11.75 25.73
CA GLN A 64 -3.29 12.77 25.38
C GLN A 64 -3.56 12.82 23.86
N PRO A 65 -4.73 13.30 23.38
CA PRO A 65 -5.05 13.35 21.96
C PRO A 65 -4.00 14.17 21.19
N GLY A 66 -3.50 13.62 20.08
CA GLY A 66 -2.47 14.25 19.26
C GLY A 66 -1.03 14.08 19.78
N GLU A 67 -0.84 13.47 20.95
CA GLU A 67 0.50 13.17 21.48
C GLU A 67 1.16 12.06 20.65
N ARG A 68 2.38 12.32 20.15
CA ARG A 68 3.19 11.33 19.44
C ARG A 68 3.99 10.53 20.46
N LEU A 69 3.83 9.21 20.41
CA LEU A 69 4.50 8.26 21.30
C LEU A 69 5.23 7.22 20.47
N SER A 70 6.38 6.79 20.97
CA SER A 70 7.20 5.74 20.35
C SER A 70 7.58 4.71 21.40
N ILE A 71 7.43 3.43 21.08
CA ILE A 71 7.80 2.33 21.97
C ILE A 71 8.89 1.52 21.29
N VAL A 72 9.95 1.22 22.01
CA VAL A 72 11.07 0.41 21.53
C VAL A 72 11.19 -0.82 22.40
N MET A 73 11.36 -1.98 21.75
CA MET A 73 11.62 -3.26 22.36
C MET A 73 12.92 -3.84 21.80
N GLU A 74 13.85 -4.20 22.68
CA GLU A 74 15.16 -4.72 22.33
C GLU A 74 15.33 -6.14 22.91
N SER A 75 15.76 -7.09 22.08
CA SER A 75 15.99 -8.48 22.48
C SER A 75 17.13 -9.09 21.67
N ASP A 76 18.15 -9.60 22.38
CA ASP A 76 19.22 -10.41 21.78
C ASP A 76 18.82 -11.89 21.65
N ALA A 77 17.71 -12.29 22.28
CA ALA A 77 17.31 -13.68 22.42
C ALA A 77 16.33 -14.15 21.33
N PHE A 78 15.61 -13.21 20.73
CA PHE A 78 14.58 -13.48 19.73
C PHE A 78 14.28 -12.23 18.92
N ASP A 79 13.65 -12.43 17.78
CA ASP A 79 13.19 -11.35 16.92
C ASP A 79 11.96 -10.68 17.51
N ALA A 80 12.07 -9.42 17.91
CA ALA A 80 11.06 -8.72 18.70
C ALA A 80 9.89 -8.24 17.84
N GLN A 81 8.68 -8.27 18.40
CA GLN A 81 7.49 -7.72 17.77
C GLN A 81 6.69 -6.91 18.80
N LEU A 82 6.23 -5.74 18.38
CA LEU A 82 5.36 -4.85 19.15
C LEU A 82 4.01 -4.72 18.45
N ALA A 83 2.93 -4.84 19.21
CA ALA A 83 1.58 -4.56 18.73
C ALA A 83 0.85 -3.57 19.65
N VAL A 84 0.33 -2.48 19.11
CA VAL A 84 -0.43 -1.45 19.86
C VAL A 84 -1.88 -1.45 19.43
N THR A 85 -2.79 -1.71 20.35
CA THR A 85 -4.25 -1.69 20.09
C THR A 85 -4.82 -0.28 20.33
N LEU A 86 -5.27 0.35 19.25
CA LEU A 86 -5.96 1.64 19.24
C LEU A 86 -7.46 1.44 18.94
N PRO A 87 -8.33 2.43 19.21
CA PRO A 87 -9.76 2.36 18.86
C PRO A 87 -10.06 2.14 17.36
N GLY A 88 -9.12 2.45 16.47
CA GLY A 88 -9.24 2.31 15.01
C GLY A 88 -8.55 1.07 14.42
N GLY A 89 -7.97 0.19 15.25
CA GLY A 89 -7.22 -0.97 14.80
C GLY A 89 -5.97 -1.25 15.64
N THR A 90 -5.31 -2.37 15.37
CA THR A 90 -4.02 -2.72 15.99
C THR A 90 -2.90 -2.43 15.01
N LEU A 91 -1.92 -1.63 15.42
CA LEU A 91 -0.67 -1.44 14.69
C LEU A 91 0.29 -2.55 15.13
N VAL A 92 0.98 -3.19 14.20
CA VAL A 92 1.99 -4.22 14.48
C VAL A 92 3.27 -3.85 13.75
N ASN A 93 4.40 -4.04 14.41
CA ASN A 93 5.71 -3.81 13.83
C ASN A 93 6.72 -4.72 14.51
N ASP A 94 7.60 -5.34 13.73
CA ASP A 94 8.73 -6.16 14.16
C ASP A 94 10.08 -5.48 13.91
N ASP A 95 10.15 -4.51 13.00
CA ASP A 95 11.41 -3.83 12.67
C ASP A 95 11.63 -2.48 13.36
N ASN A 96 12.81 -2.26 13.94
CA ASN A 96 13.19 -0.94 14.40
C ASN A 96 13.73 -0.08 13.24
N HIS A 97 12.84 0.66 12.58
CA HIS A 97 13.12 1.59 11.47
C HIS A 97 14.15 2.72 11.75
N TRP A 98 14.76 2.75 12.95
CA TRP A 98 15.90 3.62 13.29
C TRP A 98 17.27 2.95 13.11
N ILE A 99 17.33 1.63 12.88
CA ILE A 99 18.58 0.86 12.77
C ILE A 99 18.35 -0.29 11.77
N ALA A 100 19.17 -0.40 10.72
CA ALA A 100 19.13 -1.58 9.84
C ALA A 100 19.69 -2.82 10.56
N GLU A 101 19.07 -3.98 10.33
CA GLU A 101 19.44 -5.33 10.82
C GLU A 101 19.54 -5.49 12.34
N THR A 102 18.42 -5.41 13.04
CA THR A 102 18.34 -5.86 14.44
C THR A 102 17.11 -6.71 14.66
N THR A 103 17.16 -7.67 15.58
CA THR A 103 16.02 -8.43 16.11
C THR A 103 15.13 -7.58 17.04
N ASN A 104 15.09 -6.26 16.87
CA ASN A 104 14.46 -5.31 17.77
C ASN A 104 13.31 -4.60 17.05
N SER A 105 12.25 -4.26 17.80
CA SER A 105 11.05 -3.63 17.25
C SER A 105 10.84 -2.21 17.78
N ARG A 106 10.30 -1.33 16.91
CA ARG A 106 9.86 0.01 17.31
C ARG A 106 8.53 0.37 16.66
N ILE A 107 7.57 0.83 17.46
CA ILE A 107 6.26 1.26 16.96
C ILE A 107 5.94 2.71 17.33
N ASP A 108 5.56 3.48 16.32
CA ASP A 108 5.22 4.90 16.41
C ASP A 108 3.72 5.09 16.23
N PHE A 109 3.10 5.88 17.11
CA PHE A 109 1.68 6.17 16.99
C PHE A 109 1.30 7.52 17.59
N VAL A 110 0.19 8.05 17.10
CA VAL A 110 -0.44 9.26 17.64
C VAL A 110 -1.61 8.83 18.51
N MET A 111 -1.64 9.32 19.75
CA MET A 111 -2.73 9.07 20.67
C MET A 111 -4.04 9.67 20.11
N PRO A 112 -5.08 8.85 19.87
CA PRO A 112 -6.31 9.33 19.24
C PRO A 112 -7.24 10.05 20.23
N ALA A 113 -7.16 9.73 21.52
CA ALA A 113 -7.92 10.34 22.60
C ALA A 113 -7.16 10.25 23.93
N SER A 114 -7.55 11.05 24.93
CA SER A 114 -7.01 10.92 26.29
C SER A 114 -7.36 9.55 26.84
N GLY A 115 -6.36 8.77 27.29
CA GLY A 115 -6.63 7.44 27.82
C GLY A 115 -5.40 6.55 27.87
N SER A 116 -5.64 5.25 28.04
CA SER A 116 -4.61 4.22 27.97
C SER A 116 -4.80 3.32 26.76
N VAL A 117 -3.70 2.96 26.09
CA VAL A 117 -3.65 1.96 25.02
C VAL A 117 -2.92 0.71 25.51
N SER A 118 -3.28 -0.44 24.95
CA SER A 118 -2.64 -1.72 25.25
C SER A 118 -1.54 -2.01 24.24
N VAL A 119 -0.42 -2.52 24.73
CA VAL A 119 0.78 -2.84 23.94
C VAL A 119 1.14 -4.29 24.24
N ARG A 120 1.35 -5.10 23.22
CA ARG A 120 1.87 -6.47 23.36
C ARG A 120 3.34 -6.47 22.96
N ALA A 121 4.16 -7.09 23.78
CA ALA A 121 5.56 -7.40 23.51
C ALA A 121 5.67 -8.90 23.29
N SER A 122 6.05 -9.33 22.08
CA SER A 122 6.17 -10.73 21.69
C SER A 122 7.43 -10.98 20.87
N ALA A 123 7.70 -12.26 20.59
CA ALA A 123 8.63 -12.64 19.54
C ALA A 123 7.87 -12.79 18.22
N PHE A 124 8.46 -12.33 17.12
CA PHE A 124 7.91 -12.45 15.76
C PHE A 124 7.59 -13.91 15.41
N ARG A 125 8.46 -14.86 15.79
CA ARG A 125 8.24 -16.29 15.57
C ARG A 125 7.67 -16.97 16.83
N ALA A 126 6.57 -17.69 16.65
CA ALA A 126 5.92 -18.44 17.73
C ALA A 126 6.87 -19.44 18.41
N GLY A 127 6.85 -19.45 19.75
CA GLY A 127 7.62 -20.39 20.57
C GLY A 127 9.05 -19.96 20.91
N GLN A 128 9.49 -18.78 20.46
CA GLN A 128 10.73 -18.17 20.92
C GLN A 128 10.54 -17.56 22.32
N LEU A 129 11.51 -17.80 23.20
CA LEU A 129 11.50 -17.39 24.61
C LEU A 129 12.81 -16.67 24.90
N GLY A 130 12.80 -15.73 25.84
CA GLY A 130 14.01 -15.01 26.22
C GLY A 130 13.75 -13.66 26.88
N ALA A 131 14.81 -13.03 27.34
CA ALA A 131 14.74 -11.71 27.97
C ALA A 131 14.65 -10.60 26.91
N TYR A 132 13.97 -9.51 27.25
CA TYR A 132 13.88 -8.30 26.44
C TYR A 132 13.84 -7.06 27.32
N ASP A 133 14.20 -5.92 26.75
CA ASP A 133 14.01 -4.59 27.34
C ASP A 133 12.97 -3.82 26.52
N ILE A 134 12.03 -3.13 27.18
CA ILE A 134 11.00 -2.31 26.55
C ILE A 134 10.95 -0.93 27.20
N ARG A 135 10.78 0.12 26.39
CA ARG A 135 10.68 1.51 26.88
C ARG A 135 9.73 2.36 26.04
N LEU A 136 9.07 3.30 26.71
CA LEU A 136 8.32 4.38 26.08
C LEU A 136 9.23 5.60 25.92
N VAL A 137 9.45 6.02 24.68
CA VAL A 137 10.23 7.21 24.31
C VAL A 137 9.33 8.45 24.44
N PRO A 138 9.64 9.42 25.32
CA PRO A 138 8.85 10.63 25.50
C PRO A 138 8.81 11.50 24.24
N THR A 139 7.71 12.24 24.04
CA THR A 139 7.57 13.26 22.99
C THR A 139 8.65 14.35 23.07
N ALA A 140 9.22 14.60 24.26
CA ALA A 140 10.36 15.50 24.43
C ALA A 140 11.66 14.92 23.85
N GLU A 141 11.90 13.60 23.93
CA GLU A 141 13.03 12.94 23.26
C GLU A 141 12.78 12.80 21.74
N LEU A 142 11.52 12.70 21.30
CA LEU A 142 11.17 12.80 19.87
C LEU A 142 11.34 14.24 19.33
N ALA A 143 11.11 15.24 20.17
CA ALA A 143 11.36 16.64 19.86
C ALA A 143 12.86 17.01 19.97
N GLU A 144 13.60 16.41 20.91
CA GLU A 144 15.05 16.58 21.10
C GLU A 144 15.87 15.77 20.08
N ALA A 145 15.39 14.61 19.60
CA ALA A 145 15.92 13.94 18.40
C ALA A 145 15.68 14.75 17.11
N SER A 146 14.74 15.72 17.15
CA SER A 146 14.55 16.72 16.08
C SER A 146 15.24 18.07 16.36
N ALA A 147 15.72 18.27 17.60
CA ALA A 147 16.29 19.51 18.08
C ALA A 147 17.68 19.25 18.65
N ASP A 148 18.63 18.98 17.76
CA ASP A 148 19.98 19.44 18.02
C ASP A 148 20.05 20.98 17.87
N THR A 149 20.86 21.60 18.73
CA THR A 149 20.90 23.05 18.98
C THR A 149 21.80 23.82 18.02
N ALA A 150 22.54 23.15 17.16
CA ALA A 150 23.27 23.78 16.06
C ALA A 150 22.32 23.99 14.86
N PRO A 151 22.07 25.24 14.43
CA PRO A 151 21.35 25.46 13.19
C PRO A 151 22.12 24.78 12.04
N PRO A 152 21.43 24.06 11.13
CA PRO A 152 22.10 23.37 10.03
C PRO A 152 22.95 24.34 9.22
N GLY A 153 24.15 23.90 8.84
CA GLY A 153 25.05 24.68 8.00
C GLY A 153 24.39 24.96 6.64
N ALA A 154 24.45 26.19 6.16
CA ALA A 154 23.91 26.49 4.83
C ALA A 154 24.82 25.90 3.75
N ILE A 155 24.26 25.10 2.84
CA ILE A 155 24.95 24.60 1.65
C ILE A 155 24.18 24.99 0.39
N ARG A 156 24.88 25.25 -0.71
CA ARG A 156 24.25 25.48 -2.01
C ARG A 156 24.44 24.26 -2.88
N LEU A 157 23.38 23.89 -3.59
CA LEU A 157 23.47 22.88 -4.64
C LEU A 157 24.55 23.29 -5.68
N GLY A 158 25.38 22.32 -6.05
CA GLY A 158 26.60 22.48 -6.84
C GLY A 158 27.87 22.73 -6.00
N GLN A 159 27.85 22.48 -4.69
CA GLN A 159 29.01 22.67 -3.81
C GLN A 159 29.49 21.36 -3.20
N THR A 160 30.81 21.28 -3.02
CA THR A 160 31.46 20.27 -2.20
C THR A 160 32.00 20.91 -0.93
N GLN A 161 31.73 20.27 0.21
CA GLN A 161 31.99 20.78 1.54
C GLN A 161 32.70 19.69 2.35
N SER A 162 33.90 19.98 2.85
CA SER A 162 34.56 19.09 3.82
C SER A 162 33.97 19.30 5.21
N GLY A 163 33.81 18.20 5.95
CA GLY A 163 33.35 18.17 7.34
C GLY A 163 34.10 17.10 8.14
N ALA A 164 33.79 16.99 9.42
CA ALA A 164 34.28 15.90 10.24
C ALA A 164 33.25 15.59 11.33
N LEU A 165 32.89 14.32 11.46
CA LEU A 165 32.10 13.85 12.59
C LEU A 165 32.99 13.83 13.83
N THR A 166 32.63 14.59 14.85
CA THR A 166 33.34 14.72 16.13
C THR A 166 32.45 14.34 17.30
N SER A 167 33.07 14.02 18.43
CA SER A 167 32.34 13.72 19.66
C SER A 167 31.54 14.91 20.23
N ASP A 168 31.75 16.11 19.69
CA ASP A 168 31.06 17.33 20.10
C ASP A 168 29.84 17.64 19.21
N ASP A 169 29.61 16.86 18.15
CA ASP A 169 28.47 17.03 17.25
C ASP A 169 27.18 16.48 17.84
N GLY A 170 26.03 16.94 17.32
CA GLY A 170 24.74 16.36 17.65
C GLY A 170 24.69 14.87 17.36
N GLU A 171 23.94 14.13 18.16
CA GLU A 171 23.77 12.69 17.96
C GLU A 171 22.34 12.34 17.58
N ILE A 172 22.20 11.42 16.60
CA ILE A 172 20.94 10.75 16.30
C ILE A 172 21.16 9.26 16.54
N ALA A 173 20.46 8.71 17.54
CA ALA A 173 20.53 7.28 17.90
C ALA A 173 21.97 6.77 18.17
N GLY A 174 22.81 7.59 18.81
CA GLY A 174 24.20 7.25 19.16
C GLY A 174 25.22 7.40 18.02
N ARG A 175 24.87 8.17 16.98
CA ARG A 175 25.75 8.50 15.84
C ARG A 175 25.93 10.00 15.74
N HIS A 176 27.17 10.45 15.66
CA HIS A 176 27.48 11.85 15.41
C HIS A 176 26.92 12.28 14.06
N THR A 177 26.33 13.47 14.01
CA THR A 177 25.55 13.99 12.89
C THR A 177 25.93 15.43 12.59
N ASP A 178 26.34 15.67 11.34
CA ASP A 178 26.40 17.00 10.76
C ASP A 178 25.17 17.26 9.88
N ARG A 179 24.59 18.46 9.97
CA ARG A 179 23.39 18.84 9.22
C ARG A 179 23.64 20.02 8.30
N PHE A 180 23.16 19.91 7.07
CA PHE A 180 23.21 20.97 6.07
C PHE A 180 21.83 21.30 5.54
N VAL A 181 21.57 22.57 5.23
CA VAL A 181 20.30 23.02 4.67
C VAL A 181 20.50 23.69 3.32
N PHE A 182 19.65 23.34 2.36
CA PHE A 182 19.54 24.01 1.07
C PHE A 182 18.08 24.30 0.72
N THR A 183 17.85 25.16 -0.28
CA THR A 183 16.51 25.44 -0.80
C THR A 183 16.37 24.84 -2.18
N GLY A 184 15.29 24.08 -2.39
CA GLY A 184 14.95 23.40 -3.63
C GLY A 184 13.64 23.89 -4.23
N SER A 185 13.43 23.55 -5.50
CA SER A 185 12.18 23.76 -6.25
C SER A 185 11.51 22.42 -6.55
N ALA A 186 10.18 22.41 -6.69
CA ALA A 186 9.45 21.21 -7.11
C ALA A 186 9.98 20.66 -8.45
N GLY A 187 10.14 19.34 -8.56
CA GLY A 187 10.69 18.65 -9.73
C GLY A 187 12.20 18.80 -9.93
N GLN A 188 12.90 19.53 -9.05
CA GLN A 188 14.36 19.65 -9.11
C GLN A 188 15.00 18.33 -8.67
N ARG A 189 16.00 17.84 -9.41
CA ARG A 189 16.73 16.60 -9.07
C ARG A 189 18.08 16.92 -8.42
N VAL A 190 18.42 16.21 -7.35
CA VAL A 190 19.66 16.38 -6.58
C VAL A 190 20.45 15.07 -6.51
N ASP A 191 21.79 15.20 -6.50
CA ASP A 191 22.76 14.12 -6.31
C ASP A 191 23.66 14.50 -5.14
N LEU A 192 23.51 13.79 -4.02
CA LEU A 192 24.22 14.07 -2.78
C LEU A 192 25.21 12.93 -2.54
N ARG A 193 26.49 13.22 -2.29
CA ARG A 193 27.50 12.19 -2.03
C ARG A 193 28.27 12.53 -0.77
N ALA A 194 28.40 11.58 0.14
CA ALA A 194 29.31 11.71 1.26
C ALA A 194 30.41 10.64 1.13
N ALA A 195 31.67 11.08 1.17
CA ALA A 195 32.82 10.20 1.10
C ALA A 195 33.68 10.32 2.36
N SER A 196 34.11 9.19 2.90
CA SER A 196 35.00 9.12 4.07
C SER A 196 35.95 7.94 3.95
N ASN A 197 37.20 8.14 4.36
CA ASN A 197 38.16 7.03 4.53
C ASN A 197 38.21 6.53 5.98
N ASP A 198 37.56 7.24 6.90
CA ASP A 198 37.68 7.02 8.34
C ASP A 198 36.50 6.20 8.88
N PHE A 199 35.35 6.25 8.21
CA PHE A 199 34.12 5.58 8.61
C PHE A 199 33.20 5.36 7.42
N ASP A 200 32.23 4.49 7.62
CA ASP A 200 31.17 4.21 6.67
C ASP A 200 30.07 5.26 6.74
N THR A 201 29.81 5.96 5.64
CA THR A 201 28.96 7.16 5.62
C THR A 201 27.49 6.82 5.37
N MET A 202 26.59 7.62 5.90
CA MET A 202 25.15 7.51 5.66
C MET A 202 24.56 8.89 5.43
N LEU A 203 23.74 9.03 4.37
CA LEU A 203 23.01 10.25 4.03
C LEU A 203 21.53 10.12 4.35
N THR A 204 20.95 11.18 4.90
CA THR A 204 19.50 11.36 5.02
C THR A 204 19.10 12.71 4.43
N LEU A 205 18.07 12.73 3.58
CA LEU A 205 17.43 13.93 3.05
C LEU A 205 16.01 14.05 3.61
N GLN A 206 15.70 15.17 4.26
CA GLN A 206 14.38 15.49 4.77
C GLN A 206 13.85 16.77 4.12
N GLY A 207 12.55 16.83 3.81
CA GLY A 207 11.92 17.98 3.16
C GLY A 207 10.43 18.15 3.42
N PRO A 208 9.77 19.07 2.70
CA PRO A 208 8.31 19.23 2.72
C PRO A 208 7.56 17.96 2.28
N GLU A 209 6.25 17.93 2.51
CA GLU A 209 5.37 16.79 2.15
C GLU A 209 5.78 15.45 2.81
N ASN A 210 6.37 15.54 4.00
CA ASN A 210 6.91 14.38 4.74
C ASN A 210 8.01 13.61 4.00
N MET A 211 8.66 14.21 2.99
CA MET A 211 9.77 13.58 2.28
C MET A 211 10.90 13.22 3.25
N LEU A 212 11.29 11.94 3.23
CA LEU A 212 12.44 11.41 3.94
C LEU A 212 13.08 10.31 3.06
N VAL A 213 14.32 10.52 2.62
CA VAL A 213 15.08 9.56 1.80
C VAL A 213 16.41 9.30 2.48
N ARG A 214 16.91 8.06 2.45
CA ARG A 214 18.18 7.68 3.08
C ARG A 214 18.97 6.73 2.19
N ASN A 215 20.30 6.80 2.26
CA ASN A 215 21.19 5.85 1.60
C ASN A 215 22.61 5.89 2.21
N ASP A 216 23.21 4.73 2.43
CA ASP A 216 24.57 4.51 2.95
C ASP A 216 25.58 4.11 1.87
N ASP A 217 25.14 3.54 0.75
CA ASP A 217 26.07 3.00 -0.24
C ASP A 217 26.09 3.78 -1.56
N ASP A 218 27.28 4.15 -2.05
CA ASP A 218 27.48 4.68 -3.40
C ASP A 218 27.60 3.52 -4.39
N GLY A 219 26.43 3.03 -4.83
CA GLY A 219 26.31 1.99 -5.85
C GLY A 219 26.86 2.37 -7.23
N THR A 220 27.51 3.53 -7.39
CA THR A 220 28.18 3.94 -8.63
C THR A 220 29.70 3.94 -8.56
N ALA A 221 30.27 3.60 -7.40
CA ALA A 221 31.69 3.32 -7.29
C ALA A 221 32.01 1.96 -7.95
N GLY A 222 33.04 1.92 -8.82
CA GLY A 222 33.41 0.70 -9.56
C GLY A 222 34.04 -0.42 -8.69
N GLU A 223 34.11 -0.23 -7.38
CA GLU A 223 34.52 -1.20 -6.36
C GLU A 223 33.65 -0.95 -5.10
N ALA A 224 33.52 -1.93 -4.21
CA ALA A 224 32.80 -1.75 -2.94
C ALA A 224 33.42 -0.60 -2.13
N THR A 225 32.60 0.40 -1.75
CA THR A 225 33.06 1.55 -0.95
C THR A 225 32.20 1.73 0.29
N LEU A 226 32.74 2.45 1.27
CA LEU A 226 32.05 2.87 2.50
C LEU A 226 31.46 4.28 2.36
N ASN A 227 31.26 4.74 1.12
CA ASN A 227 30.77 6.07 0.80
C ASN A 227 29.30 5.98 0.42
N SER A 228 28.53 7.04 0.62
CA SER A 228 27.08 7.10 0.37
C SER A 228 26.75 8.06 -0.78
N ARG A 229 25.73 7.72 -1.57
CA ARG A 229 25.19 8.58 -2.63
C ARG A 229 23.67 8.58 -2.67
N LEU A 230 23.02 9.72 -2.55
CA LEU A 230 21.56 9.86 -2.55
C LEU A 230 21.10 10.69 -3.77
N LEU A 231 20.27 10.07 -4.62
CA LEU A 231 19.56 10.73 -5.72
C LEU A 231 18.11 10.98 -5.32
N ALA A 232 17.60 12.20 -5.53
CA ALA A 232 16.20 12.51 -5.21
C ALA A 232 15.58 13.56 -6.12
N THR A 233 14.29 13.41 -6.41
CA THR A 233 13.44 14.46 -7.00
C THR A 233 12.71 15.18 -5.88
N LEU A 234 12.83 16.49 -5.82
CA LEU A 234 12.23 17.30 -4.77
C LEU A 234 10.72 17.49 -5.06
N PRO A 235 9.82 17.08 -4.17
CA PRO A 235 8.37 17.09 -4.44
C PRO A 235 7.77 18.50 -4.45
N ALA A 236 8.35 19.43 -3.68
CA ALA A 236 7.85 20.78 -3.53
C ALA A 236 8.97 21.83 -3.51
N ALA A 237 8.62 23.09 -3.68
CA ALA A 237 9.54 24.18 -3.36
C ALA A 237 9.65 24.33 -1.84
N GLY A 238 10.86 24.38 -1.30
CA GLY A 238 11.04 24.47 0.15
C GLY A 238 12.47 24.27 0.64
N GLN A 239 12.61 24.21 1.95
CA GLN A 239 13.89 23.90 2.60
C GLN A 239 14.04 22.40 2.76
N TYR A 240 15.25 21.91 2.46
CA TYR A 240 15.65 20.53 2.57
C TYR A 240 16.85 20.43 3.51
N VAL A 241 16.85 19.42 4.37
CA VAL A 241 17.92 19.15 5.33
C VAL A 241 18.62 17.85 4.96
N ILE A 242 19.93 17.93 4.76
CA ILE A 242 20.84 16.80 4.59
C ILE A 242 21.45 16.51 5.95
N SER A 243 21.40 15.25 6.39
CA SER A 243 22.17 14.79 7.54
C SER A 243 23.24 13.82 7.05
N VAL A 244 24.49 14.06 7.45
CA VAL A 244 25.62 13.14 7.26
C VAL A 244 25.89 12.46 8.59
N THR A 245 25.86 11.14 8.60
CA THR A 245 26.16 10.31 9.79
C THR A 245 27.11 9.19 9.42
N SER A 246 27.66 8.50 10.42
CA SER A 246 28.29 7.19 10.22
C SER A 246 27.26 6.06 10.28
N TYR A 247 27.47 4.98 9.53
CA TYR A 247 26.66 3.75 9.60
C TYR A 247 26.74 3.11 10.99
N GLY A 248 27.98 2.92 11.50
CA GLY A 248 28.26 2.46 12.87
C GLY A 248 28.09 3.56 13.94
N ARG A 249 27.80 3.17 15.18
CA ARG A 249 27.64 4.11 16.33
C ARG A 249 28.98 4.66 16.82
N GLY A 250 28.99 5.93 17.22
CA GLY A 250 30.15 6.61 17.82
C GLY A 250 31.38 6.76 16.92
N SER A 251 31.26 6.49 15.61
CA SER A 251 32.36 6.69 14.67
C SER A 251 32.57 8.19 14.42
N THR A 252 33.83 8.59 14.41
CA THR A 252 34.28 9.96 14.18
C THR A 252 35.32 9.94 13.07
N GLY A 253 35.46 11.04 12.33
CA GLY A 253 36.40 11.11 11.21
C GLY A 253 36.05 12.20 10.22
N ALA A 254 36.95 12.45 9.27
CA ALA A 254 36.73 13.44 8.22
C ALA A 254 35.86 12.87 7.08
N TYR A 255 35.03 13.71 6.48
CA TYR A 255 34.27 13.37 5.29
C TYR A 255 34.19 14.55 4.32
N GLU A 256 33.77 14.26 3.10
CA GLU A 256 33.48 15.24 2.06
C GLU A 256 32.04 15.06 1.56
N LEU A 257 31.21 16.10 1.69
CA LEU A 257 29.83 16.15 1.18
C LEU A 257 29.80 16.93 -0.13
N ALA A 258 29.51 16.26 -1.25
CA ALA A 258 29.18 16.89 -2.51
C ALA A 258 27.66 16.99 -2.68
N THR A 259 27.17 18.15 -3.09
CA THR A 259 25.77 18.39 -3.42
C THR A 259 25.72 18.87 -4.85
N GLU A 260 25.19 18.07 -5.77
CA GLU A 260 25.15 18.37 -7.19
C GLU A 260 23.70 18.49 -7.69
N LEU A 261 23.54 19.30 -8.74
CA LEU A 261 22.31 19.36 -9.51
C LEU A 261 22.38 18.26 -10.56
N ASN A 262 21.48 17.28 -10.50
CA ASN A 262 21.34 16.35 -11.60
C ASN A 262 20.58 17.05 -12.73
N ARG A 263 21.35 17.65 -13.66
CA ARG A 263 20.83 18.34 -14.87
C ARG A 263 20.67 17.39 -16.05
N SER A 264 21.04 16.13 -15.89
CA SER A 264 20.83 15.12 -16.91
C SER A 264 19.35 14.78 -16.92
N GLY A 265 18.70 14.84 -18.08
CA GLY A 265 17.37 14.25 -18.29
C GLY A 265 17.41 12.71 -18.32
N ILE A 266 18.43 12.13 -17.69
CA ILE A 266 18.77 10.72 -17.64
C ILE A 266 18.94 10.40 -16.16
N ALA A 267 18.22 9.40 -15.68
CA ALA A 267 18.53 8.79 -14.39
C ALA A 267 19.84 8.02 -14.56
N ASP A 268 20.94 8.56 -14.05
CA ASP A 268 22.21 7.82 -13.98
C ASP A 268 22.32 7.15 -12.60
N THR A 269 21.72 5.96 -12.46
CA THR A 269 22.47 4.83 -11.91
C THR A 269 22.93 4.03 -13.11
N GLU A 270 24.25 3.90 -13.25
CA GLU A 270 24.96 3.60 -14.49
C GLU A 270 25.06 4.80 -15.47
N SER A 271 26.21 5.49 -15.44
CA SER A 271 26.93 5.54 -16.72
C SER A 271 26.95 4.11 -17.21
N ALA A 272 26.32 3.86 -18.35
CA ALA A 272 26.47 2.65 -19.15
C ALA A 272 27.65 1.82 -18.64
N SER A 273 27.39 0.83 -17.77
CA SER A 273 28.31 -0.29 -17.75
C SER A 273 28.38 -0.71 -19.22
N GLY A 274 29.57 -0.89 -19.76
CA GLY A 274 29.77 -1.09 -21.21
C GLY A 274 29.04 -2.30 -21.80
N ASN A 275 28.17 -2.97 -21.04
CA ASN A 275 27.49 -4.22 -21.32
C ASN A 275 25.95 -4.17 -21.17
N ALA A 276 25.32 -3.07 -20.71
CA ALA A 276 23.86 -2.98 -20.70
C ALA A 276 23.31 -2.87 -22.12
N MET A 277 22.48 -3.82 -22.52
CA MET A 277 21.96 -3.89 -23.90
C MET A 277 20.64 -3.15 -24.02
N ALA A 278 20.56 -2.16 -24.89
CA ALA A 278 19.30 -1.49 -25.20
C ALA A 278 18.33 -2.45 -25.89
N LEU A 279 17.15 -2.64 -25.31
CA LEU A 279 16.07 -3.44 -25.85
C LEU A 279 14.85 -2.54 -26.08
N ALA A 280 14.41 -2.44 -27.33
CA ALA A 280 13.22 -1.66 -27.66
C ALA A 280 11.95 -2.48 -27.37
N ILE A 281 10.88 -1.83 -26.93
CA ILE A 281 9.56 -2.44 -26.78
C ILE A 281 9.12 -3.11 -28.10
N GLY A 282 8.59 -4.33 -28.00
CA GLY A 282 8.26 -5.22 -29.12
C GLY A 282 9.44 -6.03 -29.66
N ARG A 283 10.50 -6.24 -28.85
CA ARG A 283 11.69 -7.02 -29.24
C ARG A 283 11.95 -8.14 -28.25
N SER A 284 12.58 -9.19 -28.77
CA SER A 284 13.14 -10.28 -27.98
C SER A 284 14.64 -10.38 -28.17
N PHE A 285 15.30 -10.93 -27.16
CA PHE A 285 16.72 -11.19 -27.10
C PHE A 285 16.94 -12.60 -26.57
N SER A 286 17.75 -13.39 -27.27
CA SER A 286 18.17 -14.71 -26.81
C SER A 286 19.66 -14.69 -26.47
N GLY A 287 19.99 -15.14 -25.26
CA GLY A 287 21.34 -15.10 -24.71
C GLY A 287 21.74 -16.39 -24.02
N VAL A 288 22.94 -16.40 -23.46
CA VAL A 288 23.42 -17.44 -22.55
C VAL A 288 23.99 -16.75 -21.34
N LEU A 289 23.45 -17.08 -20.16
CA LEU A 289 23.98 -16.64 -18.89
C LEU A 289 25.19 -17.53 -18.55
N GLY A 290 26.36 -16.93 -18.40
CA GLY A 290 27.65 -17.59 -18.33
C GLY A 290 28.54 -17.05 -17.22
N LYS A 291 29.64 -17.77 -16.95
CA LYS A 291 30.56 -17.45 -15.84
C LYS A 291 31.40 -16.19 -16.05
N ASP A 292 31.41 -15.69 -17.27
CA ASP A 292 32.12 -14.47 -17.66
C ASP A 292 31.19 -13.24 -17.59
N ASP A 293 29.91 -13.43 -17.25
CA ASP A 293 28.94 -12.35 -17.06
C ASP A 293 29.12 -11.70 -15.67
N ASP A 294 28.55 -10.51 -15.51
CA ASP A 294 28.53 -9.80 -14.24
C ASP A 294 27.84 -10.65 -13.17
N THR A 295 28.16 -10.42 -11.89
CA THR A 295 27.54 -11.15 -10.77
C THR A 295 26.87 -10.22 -9.79
N LEU A 296 25.77 -10.67 -9.19
CA LEU A 296 25.24 -10.09 -7.95
C LEU A 296 26.16 -10.45 -6.77
N ASP A 297 26.05 -9.70 -5.66
CA ASP A 297 26.82 -9.97 -4.45
C ASP A 297 26.51 -11.35 -3.84
N SER A 298 25.31 -11.85 -4.10
CA SER A 298 24.85 -13.19 -3.75
C SER A 298 25.41 -14.31 -4.64
N GLY A 299 26.04 -13.98 -5.78
CA GLY A 299 26.81 -14.90 -6.62
C GLY A 299 26.09 -15.45 -7.86
N GLU A 300 24.89 -14.98 -8.15
CA GLU A 300 24.17 -15.19 -9.40
C GLU A 300 24.84 -14.42 -10.53
N PHE A 301 24.91 -15.00 -11.72
CA PHE A 301 25.33 -14.27 -12.92
C PHE A 301 24.16 -13.42 -13.41
N LEU A 302 24.42 -12.27 -14.02
CA LEU A 302 23.38 -11.38 -14.52
C LEU A 302 23.77 -10.75 -15.86
N GLN A 303 22.75 -10.51 -16.69
CA GLN A 303 22.84 -9.65 -17.86
C GLN A 303 21.93 -8.44 -17.70
N ARG A 304 22.44 -7.26 -18.05
CA ARG A 304 21.69 -5.98 -17.97
C ARG A 304 21.11 -5.60 -19.32
N PHE A 305 19.88 -5.10 -19.29
CA PHE A 305 19.18 -4.48 -20.42
C PHE A 305 18.56 -3.16 -20.01
N THR A 306 18.28 -2.30 -20.98
CA THR A 306 17.59 -1.02 -20.74
C THR A 306 16.52 -0.77 -21.79
N PHE A 307 15.43 -0.12 -21.41
CA PHE A 307 14.40 0.35 -22.36
C PHE A 307 13.89 1.75 -21.97
N GLU A 308 13.49 2.55 -22.96
CA GLU A 308 12.81 3.82 -22.71
C GLU A 308 11.32 3.56 -22.50
N GLY A 309 10.84 3.96 -21.32
CA GLY A 309 9.44 3.90 -20.92
C GLY A 309 8.80 5.29 -20.85
N ARG A 310 7.49 5.34 -21.04
CA ARG A 310 6.68 6.53 -20.79
C ARG A 310 5.73 6.26 -19.63
N ARG A 311 5.50 7.26 -18.79
CA ARG A 311 4.47 7.18 -17.75
C ARG A 311 3.12 6.83 -18.37
N GLY A 312 2.42 5.88 -17.77
CA GLY A 312 1.15 5.34 -18.28
C GLY A 312 1.31 4.32 -19.42
N GLN A 313 2.54 3.98 -19.81
CA GLN A 313 2.77 2.96 -20.84
C GLN A 313 2.68 1.56 -20.21
N PRO A 314 1.85 0.66 -20.76
CA PRO A 314 1.82 -0.71 -20.30
C PRO A 314 2.99 -1.50 -20.87
N VAL A 315 3.66 -2.29 -20.03
CA VAL A 315 4.83 -3.06 -20.40
C VAL A 315 4.77 -4.45 -19.80
N THR A 316 5.00 -5.45 -20.65
CA THR A 316 5.20 -6.84 -20.25
C THR A 316 6.63 -7.25 -20.60
N ILE A 317 7.33 -7.86 -19.66
CA ILE A 317 8.67 -8.43 -19.84
C ILE A 317 8.61 -9.91 -19.46
N ASP A 318 8.80 -10.80 -20.43
CA ASP A 318 8.89 -12.23 -20.19
C ASP A 318 10.36 -12.67 -20.24
N TYR A 319 10.79 -13.39 -19.20
CA TYR A 319 12.13 -13.92 -19.09
C TYR A 319 12.09 -15.43 -18.90
N ASN A 320 12.59 -16.17 -19.89
CA ASN A 320 12.38 -17.61 -19.99
C ASN A 320 13.71 -18.37 -20.08
N SER A 321 13.84 -19.46 -19.33
CA SER A 321 14.93 -20.42 -19.48
C SER A 321 14.47 -21.86 -19.22
N GLU A 322 14.94 -22.79 -20.04
CA GLU A 322 14.79 -24.23 -19.76
C GLU A 322 15.95 -24.77 -18.89
N ALA A 323 16.99 -23.97 -18.66
CA ALA A 323 18.24 -24.40 -18.05
C ALA A 323 18.34 -24.08 -16.56
N TYR A 324 17.62 -23.06 -16.09
CA TYR A 324 17.62 -22.62 -14.71
C TYR A 324 16.30 -21.90 -14.39
N ASP A 325 16.08 -21.75 -13.09
CA ASP A 325 15.00 -20.96 -12.53
C ASP A 325 15.33 -19.47 -12.67
N THR A 326 14.51 -18.74 -13.42
CA THR A 326 14.81 -17.36 -13.77
C THR A 326 14.47 -16.42 -12.62
N TYR A 327 15.23 -15.33 -12.50
CA TYR A 327 14.88 -14.24 -11.58
C TYR A 327 15.11 -12.92 -12.30
N LEU A 328 14.11 -12.05 -12.27
CA LEU A 328 14.08 -10.80 -13.01
C LEU A 328 14.01 -9.63 -12.03
N ILE A 329 14.89 -8.65 -12.21
CA ILE A 329 14.87 -7.41 -11.43
C ILE A 329 14.63 -6.25 -12.38
N VAL A 330 13.58 -5.46 -12.15
CA VAL A 330 13.25 -4.27 -12.92
C VAL A 330 13.41 -3.03 -12.05
N ARG A 331 14.17 -2.05 -12.53
CA ARG A 331 14.42 -0.79 -11.82
C ARG A 331 13.87 0.39 -12.60
N SER A 332 13.11 1.25 -11.91
CA SER A 332 12.50 2.46 -12.45
C SER A 332 13.53 3.60 -12.63
N PRO A 333 13.18 4.67 -13.38
CA PRO A 333 14.00 5.87 -13.48
C PRO A 333 14.28 6.57 -12.13
N SER A 334 13.42 6.43 -11.13
CA SER A 334 13.68 6.96 -9.77
C SER A 334 14.58 6.06 -8.93
N GLY A 335 14.82 4.83 -9.37
CA GLY A 335 15.64 3.84 -8.68
C GLY A 335 14.86 2.81 -7.87
N GLU A 336 13.53 2.87 -7.87
CA GLU A 336 12.67 1.84 -7.28
C GLU A 336 12.93 0.49 -7.98
N GLN A 337 13.08 -0.57 -7.19
CA GLN A 337 13.39 -1.90 -7.67
C GLN A 337 12.24 -2.86 -7.40
N ARG A 338 11.94 -3.70 -8.40
CA ARG A 338 10.95 -4.78 -8.35
C ARG A 338 11.65 -6.08 -8.68
N ASP A 339 11.47 -7.08 -7.83
CA ASP A 339 12.11 -8.38 -7.96
C ASP A 339 11.03 -9.44 -8.24
N ILE A 340 11.25 -10.25 -9.26
CA ILE A 340 10.25 -11.18 -9.81
C ILE A 340 10.92 -12.54 -10.01
N ASP A 341 10.45 -13.54 -9.26
CA ASP A 341 10.99 -14.91 -9.30
C ASP A 341 10.29 -15.74 -10.38
N ASP A 342 9.12 -16.31 -10.08
CA ASP A 342 8.41 -17.20 -10.99
C ASP A 342 6.91 -16.87 -11.08
N THR A 343 6.23 -17.50 -12.04
CA THR A 343 4.79 -17.29 -12.29
C THR A 343 3.91 -18.40 -11.67
N GLY A 344 4.43 -19.16 -10.70
CA GLY A 344 3.74 -20.27 -10.02
C GLY A 344 3.46 -21.51 -10.88
N GLU A 345 3.12 -21.35 -12.17
CA GLU A 345 2.93 -22.43 -13.12
C GLU A 345 4.21 -22.78 -13.91
N SER A 346 5.22 -21.91 -13.86
CA SER A 346 6.51 -22.10 -14.53
C SER A 346 7.64 -21.43 -13.74
N LEU A 347 8.86 -21.94 -13.92
CA LEU A 347 10.11 -21.37 -13.38
C LEU A 347 10.60 -20.14 -14.18
N ASN A 348 9.67 -19.48 -14.89
CA ASN A 348 9.95 -18.32 -15.72
C ASN A 348 9.35 -17.05 -15.07
N SER A 349 10.11 -15.97 -15.07
CA SER A 349 9.72 -14.67 -14.51
C SER A 349 8.95 -13.86 -15.55
N ARG A 350 7.90 -13.17 -15.11
CA ARG A 350 7.17 -12.19 -15.91
C ARG A 350 6.92 -10.93 -15.12
N PHE A 351 7.40 -9.80 -15.63
CA PHE A 351 7.00 -8.48 -15.15
C PHE A 351 5.88 -7.94 -16.02
N GLU A 352 4.80 -7.46 -15.41
CA GLU A 352 3.69 -6.83 -16.11
C GLU A 352 3.22 -5.64 -15.28
N ASP A 353 3.34 -4.44 -15.84
CA ASP A 353 3.00 -3.21 -15.13
C ASP A 353 2.72 -2.04 -16.07
N VAL A 354 2.08 -1.01 -15.54
CA VAL A 354 1.97 0.29 -16.19
C VAL A 354 2.99 1.22 -15.58
N LEU A 355 3.90 1.71 -16.42
CA LEU A 355 5.05 2.47 -15.96
C LEU A 355 4.61 3.76 -15.23
N ALA A 356 5.08 3.93 -14.00
CA ALA A 356 4.77 5.12 -13.19
C ALA A 356 5.54 6.38 -13.62
N GLU A 357 6.59 6.23 -14.43
CA GLU A 357 7.53 7.30 -14.73
C GLU A 357 7.96 7.31 -16.20
N ASP A 358 8.21 8.52 -16.72
CA ASP A 358 8.95 8.68 -17.96
C ASP A 358 10.44 8.45 -17.69
N GLY A 359 11.12 7.68 -18.55
CA GLY A 359 12.57 7.58 -18.51
C GLY A 359 13.12 6.23 -18.89
N LEU A 360 14.38 6.01 -18.54
CA LEU A 360 15.09 4.78 -18.81
C LEU A 360 14.88 3.79 -17.67
N TYR A 361 14.32 2.62 -17.99
CA TYR A 361 14.18 1.50 -17.08
C TYR A 361 15.34 0.53 -17.28
N THR A 362 15.78 -0.12 -16.19
CA THR A 362 16.83 -1.14 -16.22
C THR A 362 16.25 -2.51 -15.89
N ILE A 363 16.62 -3.52 -16.66
CA ILE A 363 16.24 -4.91 -16.46
C ILE A 363 17.52 -5.69 -16.16
N MET A 364 17.55 -6.43 -15.05
CA MET A 364 18.61 -7.39 -14.74
C MET A 364 18.02 -8.80 -14.82
N ALA A 365 18.45 -9.54 -15.83
CA ALA A 365 18.08 -10.92 -16.06
C ALA A 365 19.10 -11.82 -15.37
N THR A 366 18.68 -12.54 -14.33
CA THR A 366 19.55 -13.39 -13.51
C THR A 366 18.90 -14.76 -13.24
N SER A 367 19.40 -15.53 -12.30
CA SER A 367 18.87 -16.85 -11.93
C SER A 367 18.56 -16.86 -10.45
N TYR A 368 17.52 -17.57 -10.01
CA TYR A 368 17.18 -17.67 -8.59
C TYR A 368 18.33 -18.21 -7.72
N ALA A 369 19.07 -19.20 -8.25
CA ALA A 369 20.18 -19.82 -7.54
C ALA A 369 21.55 -19.30 -8.02
N PRO A 370 22.52 -19.08 -7.11
CA PRO A 370 23.84 -18.60 -7.47
C PRO A 370 24.61 -19.58 -8.35
N GLY A 371 25.38 -19.04 -9.30
CA GLY A 371 26.22 -19.82 -10.20
C GLY A 371 25.50 -20.60 -11.31
N ALA A 372 24.18 -20.43 -11.49
CA ALA A 372 23.45 -21.08 -12.58
C ALA A 372 23.80 -20.46 -13.94
N THR A 373 23.91 -21.31 -14.98
CA THR A 373 24.30 -20.89 -16.33
C THR A 373 23.46 -21.62 -17.36
N GLY A 374 23.11 -20.95 -18.46
CA GLY A 374 22.29 -21.57 -19.50
C GLY A 374 21.71 -20.58 -20.50
N ALA A 375 21.10 -21.11 -21.56
CA ALA A 375 20.43 -20.27 -22.55
C ALA A 375 19.14 -19.68 -21.99
N TYR A 376 18.79 -18.47 -22.44
CA TYR A 376 17.56 -17.79 -22.06
C TYR A 376 16.99 -16.98 -23.23
N ASN A 377 15.72 -16.59 -23.09
CA ASN A 377 15.05 -15.64 -23.95
C ASN A 377 14.36 -14.56 -23.10
N LEU A 378 14.66 -13.29 -23.37
CA LEU A 378 14.04 -12.12 -22.76
C LEU A 378 13.23 -11.39 -23.83
N SER A 379 11.95 -11.15 -23.61
CA SER A 379 11.11 -10.31 -24.49
C SER A 379 10.52 -9.15 -23.73
N ILE A 380 10.39 -8.01 -24.42
CA ILE A 380 9.66 -6.85 -23.94
C ILE A 380 8.58 -6.52 -24.96
N GLU A 381 7.34 -6.39 -24.51
CA GLU A 381 6.18 -6.07 -25.32
C GLU A 381 5.39 -4.92 -24.69
N GLU A 382 4.60 -4.24 -25.52
CA GLU A 382 3.62 -3.29 -25.02
C GLU A 382 2.50 -4.11 -24.36
N GLY A 383 2.32 -3.92 -23.06
CA GLY A 383 1.31 -4.64 -22.28
C GLY A 383 -0.10 -4.32 -22.76
N THR A 384 -1.06 -5.19 -22.44
CA THR A 384 -2.47 -4.97 -22.83
C THR A 384 -3.25 -4.13 -21.83
N SER A 385 -2.88 -4.19 -20.54
CA SER A 385 -3.55 -3.44 -19.47
C SER A 385 -3.01 -2.00 -19.41
N ARG A 386 -3.82 -1.00 -19.79
CA ARG A 386 -3.38 0.41 -19.85
C ARG A 386 -3.40 1.12 -18.50
N ILE A 387 -3.81 0.43 -17.43
CA ILE A 387 -4.12 1.06 -16.15
C ILE A 387 -3.31 0.43 -15.01
N PRO A 388 -2.65 1.22 -14.13
CA PRO A 388 -1.72 0.70 -13.13
C PRO A 388 -2.34 -0.31 -12.17
N ALA A 389 -1.60 -1.38 -11.89
CA ALA A 389 -1.96 -2.45 -10.95
C ALA A 389 -1.73 -2.06 -9.47
N ASN A 390 -1.48 -0.77 -9.16
CA ASN A 390 -1.13 -0.34 -7.81
C ASN A 390 -2.32 0.35 -7.10
N PRO A 391 -2.82 -0.18 -5.95
CA PRO A 391 -3.91 0.41 -5.18
C PRO A 391 -3.57 1.75 -4.48
N GLU A 392 -2.28 2.13 -4.42
CA GLU A 392 -1.86 3.49 -4.03
C GLU A 392 -2.04 4.50 -5.18
N GLN A 393 -2.02 4.04 -6.43
CA GLN A 393 -2.09 4.89 -7.62
C GLN A 393 -3.49 4.97 -8.21
N ARG A 394 -4.27 3.87 -8.16
CA ARG A 394 -5.65 3.82 -8.65
C ARG A 394 -6.63 3.78 -7.48
N ARG A 395 -7.31 4.90 -7.21
CA ARG A 395 -8.28 5.00 -6.12
C ARG A 395 -9.71 4.92 -6.66
N VAL A 396 -10.61 4.40 -5.83
CA VAL A 396 -12.04 4.40 -6.12
C VAL A 396 -12.68 5.61 -5.47
N PHE A 397 -13.15 6.54 -6.28
CA PHE A 397 -13.99 7.67 -5.90
C PHE A 397 -15.45 7.25 -6.02
N ALA A 398 -16.05 6.84 -4.90
CA ALA A 398 -17.39 6.27 -4.90
C ALA A 398 -18.46 7.26 -4.39
N ILE A 399 -19.65 7.16 -4.99
CA ILE A 399 -20.89 7.64 -4.42
C ILE A 399 -21.79 6.41 -4.29
N SER A 400 -21.95 5.95 -3.05
CA SER A 400 -22.76 4.78 -2.74
C SER A 400 -24.09 5.24 -2.15
N VAL A 401 -25.19 4.91 -2.80
CA VAL A 401 -26.54 5.34 -2.42
C VAL A 401 -27.41 4.12 -2.15
N GLY A 402 -28.07 4.10 -1.00
CA GLY A 402 -28.98 3.01 -0.65
C GLY A 402 -30.22 3.51 0.09
N VAL A 403 -31.41 3.25 -0.45
CA VAL A 403 -32.67 3.78 0.12
C VAL A 403 -33.62 2.63 0.47
N ALA A 404 -33.69 2.32 1.77
CA ALA A 404 -34.61 1.31 2.32
C ALA A 404 -35.83 1.98 2.96
N ASP A 405 -35.63 3.08 3.69
CA ASP A 405 -36.68 3.87 4.33
C ASP A 405 -36.92 5.21 3.62
N TYR A 406 -38.04 5.29 2.91
CA TYR A 406 -38.46 6.47 2.15
C TYR A 406 -39.29 7.45 2.98
N GLY A 407 -39.45 7.24 4.30
CA GLY A 407 -40.09 8.21 5.19
C GLY A 407 -41.56 8.49 4.86
N GLY A 408 -42.20 7.61 4.10
CA GLY A 408 -43.57 7.76 3.60
C GLY A 408 -43.69 8.40 2.22
N ASN A 409 -42.58 8.76 1.55
CA ASN A 409 -42.57 9.27 0.19
C ASN A 409 -42.76 8.16 -0.86
N ALA A 410 -42.28 6.95 -0.55
CA ALA A 410 -42.50 5.72 -1.33
C ALA A 410 -42.61 4.50 -0.38
N ASN A 411 -42.85 3.31 -0.95
CA ASN A 411 -42.88 2.08 -0.16
C ASN A 411 -41.47 1.69 0.29
N ASN A 412 -41.32 1.28 1.54
CA ASN A 412 -40.01 0.88 2.07
C ASN A 412 -39.56 -0.47 1.46
N LEU A 413 -38.25 -0.56 1.22
CA LEU A 413 -37.54 -1.76 0.80
C LEU A 413 -36.75 -2.34 1.98
N SER A 414 -36.21 -3.54 1.82
CA SER A 414 -35.31 -4.17 2.79
C SER A 414 -33.88 -4.19 2.25
N ASP A 415 -32.91 -3.96 3.13
CA ASP A 415 -31.48 -4.18 2.93
C ASP A 415 -30.77 -3.35 1.83
N THR A 416 -31.46 -2.46 1.11
CA THR A 416 -30.85 -1.60 0.07
C THR A 416 -29.87 -0.55 0.63
N ASP A 417 -30.19 0.02 1.80
CA ASP A 417 -29.26 0.88 2.58
C ASP A 417 -28.03 0.11 3.08
N THR A 418 -28.25 -1.15 3.44
CA THR A 418 -27.24 -2.09 3.89
C THR A 418 -26.32 -2.50 2.74
N ASP A 419 -26.84 -2.69 1.53
CA ASP A 419 -26.04 -2.99 0.33
C ASP A 419 -25.07 -1.84 0.00
N ALA A 420 -25.57 -0.61 -0.04
CA ALA A 420 -24.75 0.57 -0.25
C ALA A 420 -23.65 0.71 0.82
N SER A 421 -24.02 0.46 2.08
CA SER A 421 -23.07 0.48 3.21
C SER A 421 -22.02 -0.63 3.09
N LYS A 422 -22.41 -1.85 2.73
CA LYS A 422 -21.50 -3.00 2.59
C LYS A 422 -20.46 -2.76 1.49
N ILE A 423 -20.87 -2.28 0.32
CA ILE A 423 -19.96 -2.00 -0.79
C ILE A 423 -18.99 -0.87 -0.40
N TYR A 424 -19.51 0.20 0.21
CA TYR A 424 -18.68 1.31 0.67
C TYR A 424 -17.63 0.84 1.69
N GLN A 425 -18.01 0.05 2.70
CA GLN A 425 -17.06 -0.50 3.66
C GLN A 425 -16.10 -1.49 3.02
N LYS A 426 -16.55 -2.32 2.08
CA LYS A 426 -15.71 -3.30 1.39
C LYS A 426 -14.55 -2.62 0.65
N LEU A 427 -14.86 -1.60 -0.15
CA LEU A 427 -13.83 -0.83 -0.87
C LEU A 427 -12.87 -0.12 0.10
N ARG A 428 -13.36 0.31 1.27
CA ARG A 428 -12.54 0.90 2.32
C ARG A 428 -11.62 -0.12 2.99
N GLU A 429 -12.12 -1.31 3.30
CA GLU A 429 -11.36 -2.44 3.89
C GLU A 429 -10.27 -2.93 2.95
N LEU A 430 -10.54 -2.94 1.65
CA LEU A 430 -9.55 -3.22 0.59
C LEU A 430 -8.53 -2.09 0.41
N GLY A 431 -8.69 -0.96 1.12
CA GLY A 431 -7.77 0.16 1.04
C GLY A 431 -7.85 0.96 -0.26
N VAL A 432 -8.74 0.61 -1.20
CA VAL A 432 -8.86 1.28 -2.52
C VAL A 432 -9.77 2.51 -2.51
N LEU A 433 -10.69 2.61 -1.55
CA LEU A 433 -11.65 3.73 -1.49
C LEU A 433 -10.95 5.05 -1.15
N HIS A 434 -11.13 6.08 -1.97
CA HIS A 434 -10.64 7.43 -1.69
C HIS A 434 -11.46 8.09 -0.57
N GLU A 435 -10.82 8.90 0.28
CA GLU A 435 -11.46 9.58 1.42
C GLU A 435 -12.56 10.58 1.02
N ALA A 436 -12.50 11.08 -0.21
CA ALA A 436 -13.52 11.96 -0.78
C ALA A 436 -14.85 11.26 -1.07
N SER A 437 -14.87 9.92 -1.10
CA SER A 437 -16.06 9.13 -1.40
C SER A 437 -17.19 9.41 -0.41
N ILE A 438 -18.43 9.25 -0.85
CA ILE A 438 -19.62 9.59 -0.07
C ILE A 438 -20.59 8.41 -0.04
N LEU A 439 -21.08 8.09 1.16
CA LEU A 439 -22.19 7.16 1.41
C LEU A 439 -23.44 7.97 1.76
N LEU A 440 -24.54 7.77 1.03
CA LEU A 440 -25.84 8.36 1.32
C LEU A 440 -26.86 7.24 1.55
N THR A 441 -27.53 7.23 2.71
CA THR A 441 -28.55 6.22 3.01
C THR A 441 -29.86 6.83 3.48
N ASN A 442 -30.97 6.19 3.11
CA ASN A 442 -32.32 6.52 3.58
C ASN A 442 -32.63 8.02 3.46
N GLN A 443 -32.96 8.68 4.57
CA GLN A 443 -33.35 10.10 4.62
C GLN A 443 -32.22 11.06 4.24
N ASP A 444 -30.96 10.63 4.30
CA ASP A 444 -29.82 11.43 3.86
C ASP A 444 -29.60 11.34 2.34
N ALA A 445 -30.12 10.28 1.71
CA ALA A 445 -30.07 10.07 0.26
C ALA A 445 -31.17 10.85 -0.47
N THR A 446 -31.08 12.18 -0.41
CA THR A 446 -31.95 13.07 -1.21
C THR A 446 -31.29 13.41 -2.55
N ILE A 447 -32.08 13.79 -3.56
CA ILE A 447 -31.55 14.25 -4.86
C ILE A 447 -30.61 15.45 -4.69
N GLY A 448 -30.94 16.38 -3.78
CA GLY A 448 -30.11 17.55 -3.50
C GLY A 448 -28.73 17.18 -2.95
N GLU A 449 -28.69 16.24 -2.00
CA GLU A 449 -27.46 15.73 -1.40
C GLU A 449 -26.65 14.92 -2.42
N PHE A 450 -27.30 14.10 -3.24
CA PHE A 450 -26.67 13.34 -4.32
C PHE A 450 -26.01 14.26 -5.36
N ARG A 451 -26.71 15.26 -5.90
CA ARG A 451 -26.14 16.21 -6.86
C ARG A 451 -24.95 16.98 -6.29
N ARG A 452 -24.97 17.29 -4.98
CA ARG A 452 -23.81 17.90 -4.31
C ARG A 452 -22.65 16.90 -4.20
N ALA A 453 -22.93 15.68 -3.74
CA ALA A 453 -21.94 14.61 -3.63
C ALA A 453 -21.27 14.35 -4.99
N PHE A 454 -22.06 14.27 -6.05
CA PHE A 454 -21.58 14.07 -7.41
C PHE A 454 -20.55 15.12 -7.82
N ARG A 455 -20.90 16.40 -7.74
CA ARG A 455 -19.96 17.49 -8.07
C ARG A 455 -18.69 17.45 -7.22
N GLN A 456 -18.82 17.16 -5.92
CA GLN A 456 -17.69 17.12 -5.00
C GLN A 456 -16.72 15.97 -5.31
N VAL A 457 -17.25 14.76 -5.50
CA VAL A 457 -16.45 13.56 -5.74
C VAL A 457 -15.87 13.58 -7.14
N ALA A 458 -16.68 13.90 -8.16
CA ALA A 458 -16.25 13.93 -9.57
C ALA A 458 -15.13 14.93 -9.82
N SER A 459 -15.14 16.08 -9.11
CA SER A 459 -14.08 17.10 -9.26
C SER A 459 -12.70 16.67 -8.76
N GLN A 460 -12.62 15.55 -8.04
CA GLN A 460 -11.37 15.05 -7.45
C GLN A 460 -10.84 13.81 -8.16
N ALA A 461 -11.69 13.07 -8.89
CA ALA A 461 -11.28 11.91 -9.66
C ALA A 461 -10.45 12.33 -10.89
N GLY A 462 -9.29 11.71 -11.07
CA GLY A 462 -8.40 11.95 -12.21
C GLY A 462 -8.34 10.77 -13.19
N PRO A 463 -7.62 10.93 -14.31
CA PRO A 463 -7.52 9.92 -15.37
C PRO A 463 -6.92 8.57 -14.94
N ASP A 464 -6.32 8.49 -13.76
CA ASP A 464 -5.76 7.25 -13.22
C ASP A 464 -6.76 6.53 -12.27
N ASP A 465 -7.89 7.16 -11.95
CA ASP A 465 -8.85 6.71 -10.93
C ASP A 465 -10.07 5.98 -11.52
N ILE A 466 -10.87 5.41 -10.61
CA ILE A 466 -12.22 4.90 -10.89
C ILE A 466 -13.24 5.80 -10.23
N PHE A 467 -14.20 6.30 -11.01
CA PHE A 467 -15.38 6.95 -10.48
C PHE A 467 -16.55 5.96 -10.45
N LEU A 468 -17.01 5.61 -9.25
CA LEU A 468 -18.05 4.61 -9.03
C LEU A 468 -19.35 5.28 -8.54
N PHE A 469 -20.43 5.11 -9.28
CA PHE A 469 -21.78 5.35 -8.76
C PHE A 469 -22.47 4.01 -8.49
N PHE A 470 -22.76 3.73 -7.23
CA PHE A 470 -23.56 2.58 -6.81
C PHE A 470 -24.91 3.06 -6.28
N PHE A 471 -26.00 2.46 -6.76
CA PHE A 471 -27.36 2.72 -6.29
C PHE A 471 -28.10 1.42 -5.99
N SER A 472 -28.77 1.36 -4.85
CA SER A 472 -29.73 0.30 -4.52
C SER A 472 -31.02 0.92 -3.97
N GLY A 473 -32.15 0.66 -4.63
CA GLY A 473 -33.41 1.33 -4.33
C GLY A 473 -34.51 1.08 -5.36
N HIS A 474 -35.54 1.91 -5.35
CA HIS A 474 -36.61 1.84 -6.35
C HIS A 474 -36.14 2.42 -7.69
N GLY A 475 -36.57 1.75 -8.76
CA GLY A 475 -36.56 2.27 -10.12
C GLY A 475 -37.99 2.27 -10.67
N VAL A 476 -38.34 3.29 -11.44
CA VAL A 476 -39.65 3.46 -12.08
C VAL A 476 -39.48 3.87 -13.55
N GLN A 477 -40.53 3.72 -14.34
CA GLN A 477 -40.59 4.21 -15.73
C GLN A 477 -41.66 5.30 -15.84
N GLU A 478 -41.42 6.34 -16.64
CA GLU A 478 -42.40 7.37 -16.99
C GLU A 478 -42.52 7.47 -18.51
N ASP A 479 -43.74 7.50 -19.07
CA ASP A 479 -43.91 7.64 -20.53
C ASP A 479 -43.40 9.02 -21.02
N ASP A 480 -42.41 9.05 -21.92
CA ASP A 480 -42.01 10.23 -22.70
C ASP A 480 -42.05 9.94 -24.22
N GLU A 481 -43.18 10.27 -24.85
CA GLU A 481 -43.37 10.10 -26.31
C GLU A 481 -42.44 10.97 -27.18
N ASN A 482 -41.67 11.90 -26.60
CA ASN A 482 -40.78 12.79 -27.34
C ASN A 482 -39.29 12.41 -27.25
N ASP A 483 -38.91 11.45 -26.41
CA ASP A 483 -37.55 10.94 -26.41
C ASP A 483 -37.29 10.16 -27.71
N ARG A 484 -36.10 10.38 -28.30
CA ARG A 484 -35.67 9.73 -29.54
C ARG A 484 -34.53 8.74 -29.32
N GLY A 485 -33.95 8.69 -28.11
CA GLY A 485 -32.95 7.74 -27.66
C GLY A 485 -33.59 6.41 -27.26
N GLU A 486 -34.79 6.46 -26.69
CA GLU A 486 -35.53 5.29 -26.23
C GLU A 486 -36.44 4.70 -27.31
N LEU A 487 -36.45 3.37 -27.43
CA LEU A 487 -37.18 2.66 -28.50
C LEU A 487 -38.65 2.40 -28.17
N ASP A 488 -38.99 2.42 -26.89
CA ASP A 488 -40.36 2.27 -26.34
C ASP A 488 -40.94 3.59 -25.81
N GLY A 489 -40.11 4.62 -25.58
CA GLY A 489 -40.49 5.99 -25.24
C GLY A 489 -40.89 6.14 -23.77
N ARG A 490 -40.06 5.63 -22.87
CA ARG A 490 -40.30 5.56 -21.43
C ARG A 490 -39.00 5.81 -20.63
N ASP A 491 -38.85 7.01 -20.09
CA ASP A 491 -37.71 7.37 -19.25
C ASP A 491 -37.60 6.45 -18.03
N GLU A 492 -36.41 5.93 -17.78
CA GLU A 492 -36.08 5.28 -16.52
C GLU A 492 -35.64 6.26 -15.43
N LEU A 493 -36.21 6.10 -14.23
CA LEU A 493 -35.92 6.96 -13.09
C LEU A 493 -35.51 6.18 -11.84
N LEU A 494 -34.53 6.71 -11.11
CA LEU A 494 -34.17 6.25 -9.75
C LEU A 494 -34.85 7.12 -8.70
N VAL A 495 -35.51 6.50 -7.73
CA VAL A 495 -36.24 7.21 -6.66
C VAL A 495 -35.37 7.37 -5.41
N PHE A 496 -35.22 8.60 -4.93
CA PHE A 496 -34.42 8.92 -3.75
C PHE A 496 -35.26 9.01 -2.47
N GLY A 497 -34.63 9.14 -1.30
CA GLY A 497 -35.28 9.09 0.01
C GLY A 497 -36.28 10.23 0.27
N ASP A 498 -36.13 11.35 -0.43
CA ASP A 498 -37.07 12.48 -0.45
C ASP A 498 -38.26 12.25 -1.41
N GLY A 499 -38.28 11.15 -2.15
CA GLY A 499 -39.30 10.84 -3.16
C GLY A 499 -39.09 11.55 -4.49
N GLU A 500 -38.01 12.30 -4.63
CA GLU A 500 -37.62 12.92 -5.90
C GLU A 500 -36.88 11.89 -6.77
N GLU A 501 -36.86 12.13 -8.07
CA GLU A 501 -36.44 11.17 -9.09
C GLU A 501 -35.24 11.69 -9.88
N LEU A 502 -34.33 10.78 -10.25
CA LEU A 502 -33.21 11.04 -11.16
C LEU A 502 -33.42 10.29 -12.47
N ARG A 503 -33.54 11.04 -13.57
CA ARG A 503 -33.60 10.47 -14.93
C ARG A 503 -32.21 9.99 -15.37
N ASP A 504 -32.20 8.93 -16.15
CA ASP A 504 -31.05 8.41 -16.89
C ASP A 504 -30.34 9.48 -17.74
N ASP A 505 -31.11 10.36 -18.37
CA ASP A 505 -30.69 11.43 -19.25
C ASP A 505 -29.91 12.54 -18.47
N GLU A 506 -30.39 12.84 -17.26
CA GLU A 506 -29.68 13.69 -16.30
C GLU A 506 -28.40 13.02 -15.81
N LEU A 507 -28.45 11.73 -15.48
CA LEU A 507 -27.28 10.97 -15.05
C LEU A 507 -26.21 10.93 -16.14
N ALA A 508 -26.60 10.73 -17.40
CA ALA A 508 -25.71 10.77 -18.56
C ALA A 508 -25.05 12.14 -18.74
N GLN A 509 -25.76 13.24 -18.48
CA GLN A 509 -25.18 14.58 -18.49
C GLN A 509 -24.17 14.77 -17.36
N MET A 510 -24.48 14.29 -16.15
CA MET A 510 -23.58 14.38 -14.99
C MET A 510 -22.28 13.60 -15.24
N PHE A 511 -22.36 12.39 -15.78
CA PHE A 511 -21.19 11.59 -16.16
C PHE A 511 -20.36 12.20 -17.31
N ALA A 512 -20.90 13.17 -18.05
CA ALA A 512 -20.13 13.90 -19.09
C ALA A 512 -19.02 14.77 -18.49
N GLU A 513 -19.14 15.12 -17.21
CA GLU A 513 -18.22 16.01 -16.51
C GLU A 513 -17.14 15.26 -15.73
N VAL A 514 -17.21 13.91 -15.69
CA VAL A 514 -16.28 13.07 -14.94
C VAL A 514 -15.00 12.85 -15.76
N ASN A 515 -13.84 13.13 -15.16
CA ASN A 515 -12.52 12.98 -15.77
C ASN A 515 -11.75 11.79 -15.18
N ALA A 516 -12.44 10.66 -14.98
CA ALA A 516 -11.86 9.43 -14.46
C ALA A 516 -11.41 8.51 -15.59
N GLY A 517 -10.34 7.73 -15.38
CA GLY A 517 -9.86 6.74 -16.35
C GLY A 517 -10.80 5.55 -16.52
N THR A 518 -11.69 5.32 -15.56
CA THR A 518 -12.85 4.45 -15.73
C THR A 518 -14.01 4.98 -14.91
N SER A 519 -15.18 5.06 -15.53
CA SER A 519 -16.43 5.37 -14.84
C SER A 519 -17.31 4.13 -14.78
N MET A 520 -17.72 3.74 -13.59
CA MET A 520 -18.53 2.55 -13.35
C MET A 520 -19.87 2.92 -12.72
N ILE A 521 -20.94 2.46 -13.34
CA ILE A 521 -22.32 2.65 -12.87
C ILE A 521 -22.89 1.29 -12.49
N VAL A 522 -23.37 1.16 -11.25
CA VAL A 522 -23.93 -0.09 -10.73
C VAL A 522 -25.30 0.21 -10.14
N LEU A 523 -26.37 -0.22 -10.82
CA LEU A 523 -27.75 0.07 -10.43
C LEU A 523 -28.49 -1.22 -10.08
N ASP A 524 -28.81 -1.38 -8.80
CA ASP A 524 -29.68 -2.43 -8.30
C ASP A 524 -31.08 -1.87 -8.02
N ALA A 525 -31.82 -1.71 -9.12
CA ALA A 525 -33.17 -1.13 -9.18
C ALA A 525 -33.97 -1.73 -10.36
N CYS A 526 -35.29 -1.75 -10.26
CA CYS A 526 -36.17 -2.13 -11.37
C CYS A 526 -35.90 -1.27 -12.61
N PHE A 527 -36.08 -1.84 -13.81
CA PHE A 527 -35.92 -1.15 -15.11
C PHE A 527 -34.51 -0.61 -15.38
N SER A 528 -33.54 -0.88 -14.50
CA SER A 528 -32.19 -0.30 -14.55
C SER A 528 -31.42 -0.52 -15.86
N GLY A 529 -31.79 -1.52 -16.67
CA GLY A 529 -31.18 -1.76 -17.97
C GLY A 529 -31.43 -0.66 -19.01
N GLY A 530 -32.47 0.17 -18.84
CA GLY A 530 -32.77 1.25 -19.79
C GLY A 530 -31.70 2.34 -19.80
N PHE A 531 -31.15 2.64 -18.61
CA PHE A 531 -29.96 3.49 -18.45
C PHE A 531 -28.78 3.07 -19.37
N GLU A 532 -28.63 1.78 -19.71
CA GLU A 532 -27.52 1.30 -20.57
C GLU A 532 -27.36 2.15 -21.84
N ARG A 533 -28.48 2.50 -22.48
CA ARG A 533 -28.51 3.17 -23.78
C ARG A 533 -28.04 4.62 -23.74
N ASP A 534 -28.13 5.26 -22.59
CA ASP A 534 -27.90 6.69 -22.44
C ASP A 534 -26.60 6.98 -21.68
N VAL A 535 -26.31 6.20 -20.62
CA VAL A 535 -25.07 6.37 -19.88
C VAL A 535 -23.86 5.70 -20.55
N ILE A 536 -23.93 4.48 -21.06
CA ILE A 536 -22.72 3.77 -21.59
C ILE A 536 -22.43 4.14 -23.06
N THR A 537 -22.65 5.39 -23.44
CA THR A 537 -22.47 5.89 -24.81
C THR A 537 -21.08 6.48 -25.06
N ARG A 538 -20.18 6.42 -24.07
CA ARG A 538 -18.90 7.15 -24.07
C ARG A 538 -17.70 6.25 -23.75
N PRO A 539 -16.48 6.70 -24.11
CA PRO A 539 -15.24 6.05 -23.71
C PRO A 539 -15.18 5.80 -22.20
N ASP A 540 -14.51 4.72 -21.81
CA ASP A 540 -14.11 4.40 -20.43
C ASP A 540 -15.27 4.18 -19.45
N MET A 541 -16.47 3.94 -19.98
CA MET A 541 -17.68 3.68 -19.19
C MET A 541 -18.06 2.21 -19.15
N MET A 542 -18.35 1.73 -17.95
CA MET A 542 -18.86 0.39 -17.65
C MET A 542 -20.16 0.51 -16.86
N GLY A 543 -21.17 -0.29 -17.20
CA GLY A 543 -22.46 -0.29 -16.52
C GLY A 543 -22.93 -1.70 -16.19
N LEU A 544 -23.42 -1.86 -14.97
CA LEU A 544 -23.90 -3.09 -14.38
C LEU A 544 -25.31 -2.83 -13.84
N PHE A 545 -26.31 -3.49 -14.42
CA PHE A 545 -27.71 -3.25 -14.10
C PHE A 545 -28.40 -4.54 -13.71
N SER A 546 -29.28 -4.45 -12.71
CA SER A 546 -29.92 -5.61 -12.11
C SER A 546 -31.01 -6.24 -12.98
N SER A 547 -31.54 -5.52 -13.96
CA SER A 547 -32.61 -5.99 -14.84
C SER A 547 -32.43 -5.46 -16.26
N GLU A 548 -33.19 -6.03 -17.19
CA GLU A 548 -33.44 -5.43 -18.51
C GLU A 548 -34.27 -4.13 -18.36
N GLU A 549 -34.31 -3.33 -19.44
CA GLU A 549 -35.01 -2.04 -19.56
C GLU A 549 -36.48 -2.12 -19.13
N ASP A 550 -37.19 -3.17 -19.53
CA ASP A 550 -38.63 -3.30 -19.26
C ASP A 550 -38.96 -4.20 -18.06
N LEU A 551 -37.98 -4.73 -17.32
CA LEU A 551 -38.19 -5.74 -16.28
C LEU A 551 -37.97 -5.24 -14.85
N THR A 552 -38.76 -5.76 -13.92
CA THR A 552 -38.53 -5.57 -12.48
C THR A 552 -37.28 -6.30 -11.98
N SER A 553 -36.67 -5.76 -10.92
CA SER A 553 -35.60 -6.40 -10.16
C SER A 553 -36.12 -6.89 -8.81
N LEU A 554 -35.67 -8.07 -8.38
CA LEU A 554 -36.12 -8.71 -7.14
C LEU A 554 -35.11 -8.60 -5.99
N VAL A 555 -35.67 -8.51 -4.79
CA VAL A 555 -34.91 -8.55 -3.53
C VAL A 555 -34.32 -9.94 -3.31
N ALA A 556 -33.01 -10.00 -3.09
CA ALA A 556 -32.27 -11.22 -2.85
C ALA A 556 -32.31 -11.62 -1.36
N SER A 557 -33.52 -11.83 -0.85
CA SER A 557 -33.80 -12.04 0.58
C SER A 557 -33.05 -13.23 1.19
N GLU A 558 -32.77 -14.28 0.41
CA GLU A 558 -31.98 -15.43 0.83
C GLU A 558 -30.53 -15.07 1.19
N PHE A 559 -30.05 -13.92 0.71
CA PHE A 559 -28.71 -13.39 0.98
C PHE A 559 -28.72 -12.22 1.98
N ASN A 560 -29.88 -11.81 2.49
CA ASN A 560 -30.05 -10.55 3.25
C ASN A 560 -29.42 -9.37 2.48
N ALA A 561 -29.82 -9.24 1.22
CA ALA A 561 -29.42 -8.19 0.30
C ALA A 561 -30.65 -7.60 -0.40
N GLY A 562 -30.59 -6.30 -0.67
CA GLY A 562 -31.60 -5.54 -1.38
C GLY A 562 -31.78 -5.97 -2.83
N GLY A 563 -30.72 -6.53 -3.45
CA GLY A 563 -30.80 -7.20 -4.75
C GLY A 563 -29.64 -8.14 -5.07
N TYR A 564 -29.81 -8.92 -6.14
CA TYR A 564 -28.82 -9.93 -6.55
C TYR A 564 -27.54 -9.30 -7.09
N LEU A 565 -27.66 -8.17 -7.82
CA LEU A 565 -26.51 -7.48 -8.39
C LEU A 565 -25.62 -6.94 -7.28
N ALA A 566 -26.18 -6.23 -6.29
CA ALA A 566 -25.43 -5.67 -5.17
C ALA A 566 -24.65 -6.76 -4.41
N ARG A 567 -25.31 -7.90 -4.15
CA ARG A 567 -24.69 -9.05 -3.50
C ARG A 567 -23.50 -9.60 -4.29
N PHE A 568 -23.69 -9.88 -5.58
CA PHE A 568 -22.63 -10.47 -6.41
C PHE A 568 -21.53 -9.47 -6.73
N PHE A 569 -21.86 -8.21 -6.98
CA PHE A 569 -20.87 -7.15 -7.16
C PHE A 569 -19.97 -7.02 -5.93
N SER A 570 -20.55 -6.97 -4.73
CA SER A 570 -19.80 -6.89 -3.47
C SER A 570 -18.86 -8.09 -3.27
N ASP A 571 -19.32 -9.31 -3.56
CA ASP A 571 -18.50 -10.52 -3.49
C ASP A 571 -17.39 -10.53 -4.56
N GLY A 572 -17.71 -10.07 -5.77
CA GLY A 572 -16.79 -10.00 -6.91
C GLY A 572 -15.61 -9.07 -6.62
N VAL A 573 -15.88 -7.80 -6.31
CA VAL A 573 -14.83 -6.81 -5.94
C VAL A 573 -14.09 -7.18 -4.66
N GLY A 574 -14.70 -8.01 -3.81
CA GLY A 574 -14.08 -8.57 -2.61
C GLY A 574 -13.10 -9.72 -2.87
N GLY A 575 -12.79 -10.03 -4.14
CA GLY A 575 -11.80 -11.03 -4.54
C GLY A 575 -12.38 -12.29 -5.16
N ARG A 576 -13.70 -12.47 -5.24
CA ARG A 576 -14.25 -13.66 -5.92
C ARG A 576 -14.26 -13.57 -7.44
N ALA A 577 -14.06 -12.37 -7.98
CA ALA A 577 -13.94 -12.18 -9.43
C ALA A 577 -12.52 -12.48 -9.94
N ASP A 578 -11.50 -12.47 -9.08
CA ASP A 578 -10.12 -12.83 -9.40
C ASP A 578 -10.04 -14.34 -9.75
N ASP A 579 -10.21 -14.65 -11.04
CA ASP A 579 -10.32 -16.03 -11.55
C ASP A 579 -8.93 -16.67 -11.71
N ASN A 580 -7.90 -15.85 -11.95
CA ASN A 580 -6.52 -16.30 -12.16
C ASN A 580 -5.66 -16.26 -10.88
N ALA A 581 -6.18 -15.71 -9.78
CA ALA A 581 -5.54 -15.55 -8.49
C ALA A 581 -4.26 -14.68 -8.51
N ASP A 582 -4.18 -13.71 -9.42
CA ASP A 582 -3.05 -12.79 -9.53
C ASP A 582 -3.16 -11.56 -8.60
N GLY A 583 -4.26 -11.48 -7.83
CA GLY A 583 -4.53 -10.39 -6.90
C GLY A 583 -5.16 -9.16 -7.55
N ASN A 584 -5.36 -9.14 -8.86
CA ASN A 584 -6.08 -8.11 -9.58
C ASN A 584 -7.46 -8.61 -10.02
N ILE A 585 -8.42 -7.70 -10.04
CA ILE A 585 -9.74 -7.94 -10.61
C ILE A 585 -9.85 -7.04 -11.83
N THR A 586 -9.79 -7.64 -13.00
CA THR A 586 -9.99 -6.96 -14.29
C THR A 586 -11.48 -6.75 -14.59
N ALA A 587 -11.77 -5.84 -15.52
CA ALA A 587 -13.13 -5.63 -16.01
C ALA A 587 -13.69 -6.90 -16.68
N GLY A 588 -12.84 -7.66 -17.39
CA GLY A 588 -13.19 -8.96 -17.96
C GLY A 588 -13.62 -9.97 -16.90
N GLU A 589 -12.80 -10.14 -15.87
CA GLU A 589 -13.05 -11.03 -14.74
C GLU A 589 -14.33 -10.68 -13.98
N LEU A 590 -14.53 -9.40 -13.64
CA LEU A 590 -15.73 -8.98 -12.94
C LEU A 590 -17.01 -9.26 -13.76
N VAL A 591 -16.99 -8.99 -15.07
CA VAL A 591 -18.14 -9.27 -15.94
C VAL A 591 -18.40 -10.77 -16.07
N ALA A 592 -17.35 -11.56 -16.24
CA ALA A 592 -17.47 -13.02 -16.33
C ALA A 592 -18.06 -13.59 -15.03
N TYR A 593 -17.54 -13.14 -13.89
CA TYR A 593 -18.01 -13.51 -12.55
C TYR A 593 -19.50 -13.20 -12.35
N LEU A 594 -19.93 -11.97 -12.63
CA LEU A 594 -21.32 -11.56 -12.41
C LEU A 594 -22.30 -12.39 -13.25
N ARG A 595 -21.98 -12.59 -14.53
CA ARG A 595 -22.81 -13.41 -15.44
C ARG A 595 -22.86 -14.87 -14.99
N TYR A 596 -21.72 -15.42 -14.58
CA TYR A 596 -21.64 -16.81 -14.11
C TYR A 596 -22.43 -17.00 -12.82
N ARG A 597 -22.18 -16.18 -11.80
CA ARG A 597 -22.82 -16.30 -10.48
C ARG A 597 -24.32 -16.11 -10.51
N PHE A 598 -24.82 -15.16 -11.32
CA PHE A 598 -26.25 -14.97 -11.46
C PHE A 598 -26.94 -16.17 -12.11
N ARG A 599 -26.33 -16.76 -13.15
CA ARG A 599 -26.85 -18.00 -13.75
C ARG A 599 -26.75 -19.19 -12.83
N GLU A 600 -25.64 -19.32 -12.09
CA GLU A 600 -25.42 -20.40 -11.13
C GLU A 600 -26.45 -20.38 -10.01
N GLN A 601 -26.87 -19.19 -9.55
CA GLN A 601 -27.94 -19.04 -8.55
C GLN A 601 -29.23 -19.76 -8.96
N CYS A 602 -29.49 -19.87 -10.25
CA CYS A 602 -30.64 -20.57 -10.81
C CYS A 602 -30.33 -21.97 -11.35
N ASP A 603 -29.24 -22.61 -10.94
CA ASP A 603 -28.74 -23.88 -11.51
C ASP A 603 -28.61 -23.83 -13.05
N GLY A 604 -28.25 -22.68 -13.61
CA GLY A 604 -28.17 -22.45 -15.05
C GLY A 604 -29.53 -22.36 -15.77
N ARG A 605 -30.62 -22.15 -15.04
CA ARG A 605 -31.97 -21.91 -15.59
C ARG A 605 -32.40 -20.47 -15.36
N ASN A 606 -33.56 -20.08 -15.88
CA ASN A 606 -34.18 -18.79 -15.56
C ASN A 606 -35.19 -19.07 -14.45
N CYS A 607 -34.92 -18.60 -13.23
CA CYS A 607 -35.69 -18.96 -12.03
C CYS A 607 -36.15 -17.78 -11.17
N ILE A 608 -35.64 -16.58 -11.44
CA ILE A 608 -36.00 -15.34 -10.75
C ILE A 608 -37.12 -14.70 -11.57
N GLU A 609 -38.38 -14.90 -11.18
CA GLU A 609 -39.54 -14.38 -11.93
C GLU A 609 -39.58 -12.86 -11.87
N ALA A 610 -39.65 -12.20 -13.03
CA ALA A 610 -39.79 -10.75 -13.16
C ALA A 610 -41.04 -10.43 -13.97
N GLU A 611 -41.51 -9.19 -13.88
CA GLU A 611 -42.64 -8.70 -14.66
C GLU A 611 -42.26 -7.43 -15.40
N THR A 612 -42.88 -7.21 -16.55
CA THR A 612 -42.76 -5.92 -17.22
C THR A 612 -43.64 -4.85 -16.58
N GLY A 613 -43.43 -3.58 -16.91
CA GLY A 613 -44.34 -2.48 -16.50
C GLY A 613 -45.81 -2.73 -16.89
N ASP A 614 -46.05 -3.52 -17.94
CA ASP A 614 -47.38 -3.92 -18.41
C ASP A 614 -47.86 -5.28 -17.80
N ALA A 615 -47.22 -5.73 -16.72
CA ALA A 615 -47.51 -6.98 -16.00
C ALA A 615 -47.37 -8.26 -16.85
N GLN A 616 -46.45 -8.26 -17.83
CA GLN A 616 -46.11 -9.47 -18.57
C GLN A 616 -45.03 -10.25 -17.82
N ARG A 617 -45.21 -11.57 -17.67
CA ARG A 617 -44.27 -12.41 -16.92
C ARG A 617 -43.04 -12.75 -17.75
N ASN A 618 -41.87 -12.60 -17.14
CA ASN A 618 -40.59 -13.04 -17.66
C ASN A 618 -39.67 -13.45 -16.49
N HIS A 619 -38.35 -13.42 -16.69
CA HIS A 619 -37.35 -13.67 -15.66
C HIS A 619 -36.31 -12.56 -15.68
N GLN A 620 -35.80 -12.21 -14.51
CA GLN A 620 -34.73 -11.23 -14.36
C GLN A 620 -33.42 -11.77 -14.95
N GLU A 621 -32.69 -10.91 -15.64
CA GLU A 621 -31.33 -11.13 -16.12
C GLU A 621 -30.49 -9.88 -15.82
N LEU A 622 -29.20 -10.06 -15.50
CA LEU A 622 -28.29 -8.93 -15.33
C LEU A 622 -27.85 -8.39 -16.69
N VAL A 623 -27.94 -7.07 -16.85
CA VAL A 623 -27.34 -6.37 -17.99
C VAL A 623 -25.96 -5.88 -17.56
N VAL A 624 -24.92 -6.56 -18.03
CA VAL A 624 -23.53 -6.33 -17.62
C VAL A 624 -22.70 -5.95 -18.84
N GLN A 625 -22.30 -4.69 -18.93
CA GLN A 625 -21.69 -4.09 -20.12
C GLN A 625 -20.39 -3.36 -19.78
N ARG A 626 -19.29 -3.76 -20.41
CA ARG A 626 -17.98 -3.09 -20.27
C ARG A 626 -17.90 -1.79 -21.08
N GLY A 627 -18.85 -1.53 -21.96
CA GLY A 627 -18.78 -0.43 -22.91
C GLY A 627 -17.47 -0.48 -23.72
N SER A 628 -16.61 0.50 -23.50
CA SER A 628 -15.29 0.62 -24.13
C SER A 628 -14.11 0.32 -23.19
N VAL A 629 -14.37 0.01 -21.92
CA VAL A 629 -13.35 -0.48 -20.97
C VAL A 629 -12.84 -1.82 -21.49
N GLU A 630 -11.53 -2.00 -21.56
CA GLU A 630 -10.91 -3.19 -22.14
C GLU A 630 -11.05 -4.40 -21.20
N VAL A 631 -10.80 -5.62 -21.71
CA VAL A 631 -10.96 -6.85 -20.93
C VAL A 631 -9.95 -6.88 -19.76
N ASP A 632 -8.72 -6.44 -20.03
CA ASP A 632 -7.59 -6.56 -19.11
C ASP A 632 -7.40 -5.30 -18.24
N ASP A 633 -8.33 -4.34 -18.29
CA ASP A 633 -8.27 -3.14 -17.46
C ASP A 633 -8.54 -3.51 -16.00
N ILE A 634 -7.56 -3.27 -15.12
CA ILE A 634 -7.60 -3.63 -13.70
C ILE A 634 -8.53 -2.70 -12.93
N LEU A 635 -9.65 -3.20 -12.41
CA LEU A 635 -10.61 -2.41 -11.63
C LEU A 635 -10.25 -2.33 -10.14
N VAL A 636 -9.78 -3.42 -9.54
CA VAL A 636 -9.43 -3.48 -8.12
C VAL A 636 -8.21 -4.35 -7.95
N THR A 637 -7.20 -3.85 -7.25
CA THR A 637 -6.08 -4.67 -6.76
C THR A 637 -6.32 -5.00 -5.30
N LEU A 638 -6.30 -6.30 -4.98
CA LEU A 638 -6.49 -6.82 -3.64
C LEU A 638 -5.21 -6.62 -2.83
N PRO A 639 -5.29 -6.12 -1.58
CA PRO A 639 -4.12 -6.08 -0.71
C PRO A 639 -3.56 -7.48 -0.46
N GLU A 640 -2.26 -7.63 -0.22
CA GLU A 640 -1.60 -8.92 0.04
C GLU A 640 -2.29 -9.76 1.14
N GLN A 641 -2.90 -9.11 2.13
CA GLN A 641 -3.65 -9.78 3.20
C GLN A 641 -4.99 -10.40 2.74
N PHE A 642 -5.46 -10.08 1.53
CA PHE A 642 -6.65 -10.62 0.86
C PHE A 642 -6.31 -11.46 -0.39
N GLY A 643 -5.06 -11.37 -0.87
CA GLY A 643 -4.51 -12.18 -1.96
C GLY A 643 -3.91 -13.49 -1.44
N LEU A 644 -4.52 -14.61 -1.81
CA LEU A 644 -3.99 -15.94 -1.55
C LEU A 644 -2.75 -16.21 -2.40
N ILE A 645 -1.59 -15.66 -2.05
CA ILE A 645 -0.33 -16.42 -2.21
C ILE A 645 -0.21 -17.33 -0.99
N GLY A 646 -1.14 -18.28 -0.93
CA GLY A 646 -1.02 -19.42 -0.03
C GLY A 646 0.08 -20.31 -0.59
N GLY A 647 1.31 -20.08 -0.14
CA GLY A 647 2.42 -21.03 -0.32
C GLY A 647 1.93 -22.44 0.00
N ALA A 648 1.85 -23.28 -1.03
CA ALA A 648 1.57 -24.69 -0.85
C ALA A 648 2.83 -25.35 -0.25
N ARG A 649 2.66 -25.81 0.99
CA ARG A 649 3.58 -26.62 1.82
C ARG A 649 4.58 -27.51 1.12
#